data_AF-A0A7S3HEG9-F1
#
_entry.id   AF-A0A7S3HEG9-F1
#
_cell.length_a   1.000
_cell.length_b   1.000
_cell.length_c   1.000
_cell.angle_alpha   90.00
_cell.angle_beta   90.00
_cell.angle_gamma   90.00
#
_symmetry.space_group_name_H-M   'P 1'
#
loop_
_entity.id
_entity.type
_entity.pdbx_description
1 polymer ?
#
loop_
_entity_poly.entity_id
_entity_poly.type
_entity_poly.pdbx_seq_one_letter_code
_entity_poly.pdbx_strand_id
1 'polypeptide(L)'
;GRMISNLALLIIVAVFYRVYSFSMLSSRKWFPLLNLTQHRAVSKSAGRLPSLGRPSAVARYARSCAHVGYKGMLMKSVLLSQLCNVGSSSVRLMSTSPLGASLEYLVHTQPTIVKKALDNRDYKALTLANGMRVLLVSDPASIRSAAALDVHVGYFSDPKNLPGLAHFCEHMSFLGTKKYPGEEEFSSFLSTNGGSSNAYTDAEDTVYYFDVNAQHLEPALERFSQFFEAPLFTESATARELNAIESEHAKNINNDGFRLHQLDRDTANSDHPLNRFATGNKHTLETQSKEQGMDLRQELVMFHTQYYTANLMTLSVLGNQSLLELEAYVKTHFSGIPRAADTPSVSIQSTRAASSEDPQSTGILANPALQWWGKVEPFSSTQTAAHGLEVVPIAESRSLTLSWPIWVRSPAERVELRRTKPDFILSHLIGHEGKGSLRSYLVQKGWVNYVQAYTGTEISDCQVFDVHIDLTEEGHKHRVDVASAVFAYLDLLKQSTIGGTGADKDAFGIPAYLIEEFATLSKVRFDFGEKGDPASYVSTLVANMQVFADPSVYISGPNLFDAPDQAQIRHFLAHLTPTAARVMMVAPDFKNHTLLTGRYYGTEYNQKALVEETQTWANVRAVDFPELTLPAPSDLLPKNFDLVSKTDTSLLSDEEKAKLLMAPPKQIRNDEKWQIWHKLDESFRQPKVHVVISLAVPADTYNADFVVQSRLFSNCFTDSINEFLYEARLAGLSMELDINSHGVQLILSGYNDKMSVFAEKIGAALRNYQPEAATFERYKEQLLRELNNWATQQPYSHASYYASVVSLTMQHTVEEILTATARTDLSTQKAFLPTVLARSYGKALVIGNIDTPGAEKLVQVVQETLPFAPLPRVERAQRKVNVLPLTSALSLASSTTQTTTVGLDGAGHLEGY
;
A
#
# COMPACT_ATOMS: atom_id res chain seq x y z
N GLY A 1 -20.55 19.62 -31.20
CA GLY A 1 -19.65 18.80 -32.04
C GLY A 1 -18.38 18.45 -31.30
N ARG A 2 -17.27 19.17 -31.52
CA ARG A 2 -15.95 18.87 -30.91
C ARG A 2 -15.82 19.15 -29.40
N MET A 3 -16.68 19.98 -28.80
CA MET A 3 -16.70 20.19 -27.34
C MET A 3 -17.29 19.01 -26.55
N ILE A 4 -18.25 18.27 -27.10
CA ILE A 4 -18.92 17.15 -26.42
C ILE A 4 -18.00 15.93 -26.36
N SER A 5 -17.18 15.71 -27.39
CA SER A 5 -16.19 14.62 -27.44
C SER A 5 -15.02 14.83 -26.47
N ASN A 6 -14.60 16.08 -26.24
CA ASN A 6 -13.56 16.39 -25.26
C ASN A 6 -14.08 16.31 -23.82
N LEU A 7 -15.37 16.62 -23.59
CA LEU A 7 -16.01 16.47 -22.28
C LEU A 7 -16.20 14.99 -21.91
N ALA A 8 -16.59 14.14 -22.88
CA ALA A 8 -16.68 12.69 -22.66
C ALA A 8 -15.31 12.04 -22.38
N LEU A 9 -14.25 12.49 -23.05
CA LEU A 9 -12.89 12.01 -22.79
C LEU A 9 -12.36 12.45 -21.41
N LEU A 10 -12.70 13.67 -20.96
CA LEU A 10 -12.37 14.15 -19.62
C LEU A 10 -13.12 13.39 -18.52
N ILE A 11 -14.41 13.08 -18.74
CA ILE A 11 -15.22 12.28 -17.80
C ILE A 11 -14.68 10.85 -17.70
N ILE A 12 -14.27 10.24 -18.82
CA ILE A 12 -13.67 8.90 -18.83
C ILE A 12 -12.33 8.88 -18.07
N VAL A 13 -11.48 9.90 -18.23
CA VAL A 13 -10.20 10.00 -17.51
C VAL A 13 -10.39 10.29 -16.02
N ALA A 14 -11.38 11.10 -15.65
CA ALA A 14 -11.71 11.39 -14.25
C ALA A 14 -12.31 10.18 -13.51
N VAL A 15 -13.13 9.38 -14.18
CA VAL A 15 -13.66 8.11 -13.65
C VAL A 15 -12.56 7.04 -13.56
N PHE A 16 -11.61 7.02 -14.49
CA PHE A 16 -10.45 6.11 -14.47
C PHE A 16 -9.56 6.30 -13.23
N TYR A 17 -9.38 7.54 -12.75
CA TYR A 17 -8.55 7.83 -11.58
C TYR A 17 -9.27 7.56 -10.24
N ARG A 18 -10.59 7.75 -10.17
CA ARG A 18 -11.38 7.63 -8.92
C ARG A 18 -11.49 6.20 -8.38
N VAL A 19 -11.28 5.16 -9.21
CA VAL A 19 -11.53 3.74 -8.83
C VAL A 19 -10.25 2.96 -8.54
N TYR A 20 -9.10 3.34 -9.10
CA TYR A 20 -7.87 2.54 -8.99
C TYR A 20 -7.05 2.75 -7.70
N SER A 21 -7.43 3.70 -6.83
CA SER A 21 -6.71 3.98 -5.58
C SER A 21 -7.04 3.04 -4.41
N PHE A 22 -8.07 2.20 -4.50
CA PHE A 22 -8.52 1.36 -3.38
C PHE A 22 -8.04 -0.11 -3.40
N SER A 23 -7.28 -0.56 -4.42
CA SER A 23 -6.82 -1.96 -4.50
C SER A 23 -5.34 -2.17 -4.86
N MET A 24 -4.45 -1.17 -4.65
CA MET A 24 -3.02 -1.33 -4.93
C MET A 24 -2.12 -0.81 -3.81
N LEU A 25 -1.95 -1.62 -2.76
CA LEU A 25 -0.70 -1.65 -1.99
C LEU A 25 0.17 -2.90 -2.28
N SER A 26 -0.24 -3.76 -3.22
CA SER A 26 0.58 -4.89 -3.68
C SER A 26 0.34 -5.21 -5.15
N SER A 27 0.93 -4.44 -6.07
CA SER A 27 1.40 -4.83 -7.42
C SER A 27 1.47 -3.62 -8.38
N ARG A 28 2.64 -3.00 -8.51
CA ARG A 28 2.86 -1.95 -9.53
C ARG A 28 2.96 -2.60 -10.92
N LYS A 29 1.95 -2.43 -11.79
CA LYS A 29 2.05 -2.68 -13.24
C LYS A 29 1.17 -1.72 -14.09
N TRP A 30 1.86 -0.89 -14.88
CA TRP A 30 1.56 -0.26 -16.20
C TRP A 30 0.49 0.85 -16.44
N PHE A 31 1.00 2.04 -16.86
CA PHE A 31 0.64 2.78 -18.10
C PHE A 31 1.78 3.77 -18.49
N PRO A 32 2.26 3.84 -19.75
CA PRO A 32 3.11 4.95 -20.23
C PRO A 32 2.39 5.88 -21.24
N LEU A 33 2.42 7.17 -20.92
CA LEU A 33 2.43 8.41 -21.74
C LEU A 33 1.80 8.42 -23.16
N LEU A 34 0.87 9.36 -23.35
CA LEU A 34 0.59 10.06 -24.62
C LEU A 34 1.06 11.52 -24.50
N ASN A 35 2.23 11.84 -25.04
CA ASN A 35 2.69 13.21 -25.29
C ASN A 35 2.49 13.50 -26.79
N LEU A 36 1.50 14.33 -27.13
CA LEU A 36 1.28 14.80 -28.50
C LEU A 36 2.05 16.12 -28.69
N THR A 37 3.22 16.02 -29.31
CA THR A 37 3.91 17.14 -29.96
C THR A 37 3.17 17.53 -31.24
N GLN A 38 2.64 18.76 -31.31
CA GLN A 38 2.31 19.40 -32.59
C GLN A 38 3.44 20.35 -33.02
N HIS A 39 3.97 20.06 -34.21
CA HIS A 39 4.81 20.96 -34.99
C HIS A 39 4.03 22.22 -35.42
N ARG A 40 4.66 23.39 -35.28
CA ARG A 40 4.56 24.47 -36.27
C ARG A 40 5.94 25.03 -36.54
N ALA A 41 6.29 25.06 -37.82
CA ALA A 41 7.50 25.67 -38.37
C ALA A 41 7.20 27.08 -38.90
N VAL A 42 8.30 27.82 -39.09
CA VAL A 42 8.51 29.03 -39.93
C VAL A 42 8.32 30.40 -39.24
N SER A 43 9.46 30.98 -38.86
CA SER A 43 9.85 32.36 -39.21
C SER A 43 11.32 32.61 -38.83
N LYS A 44 12.17 32.87 -39.83
CA LYS A 44 13.54 33.40 -39.69
C LYS A 44 13.50 34.90 -39.98
N SER A 45 14.08 35.73 -39.12
CA SER A 45 14.89 36.92 -39.44
C SER A 45 15.42 37.50 -38.11
N ALA A 46 16.73 37.41 -37.85
CA ALA A 46 17.77 38.38 -38.18
C ALA A 46 17.72 39.66 -37.33
N GLY A 47 18.72 39.85 -36.45
CA GLY A 47 18.94 41.10 -35.73
C GLY A 47 20.08 41.02 -34.72
N ARG A 48 21.30 41.34 -35.17
CA ARG A 48 22.51 41.55 -34.35
C ARG A 48 22.35 42.77 -33.43
N LEU A 49 22.95 42.75 -32.23
CA LEU A 49 24.12 43.58 -31.83
C LEU A 49 24.43 43.44 -30.31
N PRO A 50 25.65 43.81 -29.86
CA PRO A 50 26.28 43.22 -28.67
C PRO A 50 26.62 44.23 -27.54
N SER A 51 27.10 43.65 -26.44
CA SER A 51 28.22 44.10 -25.59
C SER A 51 27.98 45.14 -24.48
N LEU A 52 28.87 45.00 -23.47
CA LEU A 52 29.26 45.90 -22.37
C LEU A 52 28.41 45.75 -21.10
N GLY A 53 28.97 45.50 -19.91
CA GLY A 53 30.37 45.40 -19.50
C GLY A 53 30.47 44.86 -18.07
N ARG A 54 31.65 44.31 -17.75
CA ARG A 54 32.14 44.17 -16.37
C ARG A 54 32.59 45.54 -15.85
N PRO A 55 32.69 45.73 -14.53
CA PRO A 55 34.04 45.72 -13.93
C PRO A 55 34.10 45.02 -12.54
N SER A 56 35.14 44.18 -12.33
CA SER A 56 36.22 44.29 -11.31
C SER A 56 35.76 44.18 -9.83
N ALA A 57 36.07 43.11 -9.08
CA ALA A 57 37.36 42.72 -8.46
C ALA A 57 37.82 43.64 -7.30
N VAL A 58 38.44 43.00 -6.27
CA VAL A 58 39.11 43.50 -5.03
C VAL A 58 38.34 43.02 -3.77
N ALA A 59 38.87 42.33 -2.75
CA ALA A 59 40.24 42.06 -2.27
C ALA A 59 40.35 40.70 -1.54
N ARG A 60 41.59 40.21 -1.47
CA ARG A 60 42.13 39.11 -0.64
C ARG A 60 42.48 39.61 0.78
N TYR A 61 42.38 38.72 1.78
CA TYR A 61 43.29 38.60 2.95
C TYR A 61 43.17 37.14 3.47
N ALA A 62 44.13 36.25 3.15
CA ALA A 62 45.28 35.77 3.97
C ALA A 62 44.86 34.87 5.17
N ARG A 63 45.06 33.53 5.09
CA ARG A 63 46.23 32.74 5.59
C ARG A 63 46.28 32.68 7.14
N SER A 64 46.55 31.57 7.85
CA SER A 64 47.28 30.33 7.53
C SER A 64 47.37 29.41 8.77
N CYS A 65 47.46 28.08 8.56
CA CYS A 65 48.15 27.03 9.37
C CYS A 65 47.63 26.69 10.78
N ALA A 66 47.74 25.45 11.32
CA ALA A 66 48.21 24.15 10.83
C ALA A 66 47.86 23.06 11.87
N HIS A 67 47.63 21.84 11.35
CA HIS A 67 48.03 20.48 11.80
C HIS A 67 48.17 20.05 13.29
N VAL A 68 48.05 18.71 13.42
CA VAL A 68 48.32 17.78 14.56
C VAL A 68 47.00 17.38 15.25
N GLY A 69 46.56 16.12 15.37
CA GLY A 69 47.20 14.82 15.25
C GLY A 69 47.02 14.03 16.56
N TYR A 70 46.60 12.75 16.44
CA TYR A 70 46.67 11.63 17.41
C TYR A 70 45.47 11.26 18.33
N LYS A 71 44.91 10.08 18.00
CA LYS A 71 44.71 8.83 18.80
C LYS A 71 44.37 8.90 20.30
N GLY A 72 43.31 8.16 20.66
CA GLY A 72 43.47 6.89 21.40
C GLY A 72 42.91 6.77 22.82
N MET A 73 42.30 5.59 23.07
CA MET A 73 41.97 4.89 24.33
C MET A 73 40.75 5.36 25.14
N LEU A 74 39.72 4.55 25.36
CA LEU A 74 39.57 3.25 26.07
C LEU A 74 39.53 3.35 27.62
N MET A 75 38.39 2.86 28.12
CA MET A 75 38.16 2.05 29.34
C MET A 75 37.86 2.70 30.70
N LYS A 76 36.75 2.16 31.27
CA LYS A 76 36.49 1.79 32.68
C LYS A 76 36.20 2.97 33.65
N SER A 77 35.25 2.91 34.58
CA SER A 77 34.48 1.79 35.15
C SER A 77 33.55 2.30 36.28
N VAL A 78 32.38 1.64 36.41
CA VAL A 78 31.79 1.11 37.66
C VAL A 78 31.19 2.06 38.74
N LEU A 79 29.89 1.81 38.99
CA LEU A 79 29.07 1.81 40.22
C LEU A 79 29.41 2.74 41.41
N LEU A 80 28.37 3.40 41.94
CA LEU A 80 27.78 3.00 43.23
C LEU A 80 26.37 3.60 43.44
N SER A 81 25.52 2.81 44.08
CA SER A 81 24.14 3.08 44.41
C SER A 81 23.98 3.36 45.92
N GLN A 82 22.82 3.98 46.25
CA GLN A 82 22.02 3.85 47.47
C GLN A 82 22.12 4.83 48.67
N LEU A 83 20.93 5.37 48.96
CA LEU A 83 20.27 5.63 50.26
C LEU A 83 20.62 6.91 51.06
N CYS A 84 19.62 7.80 51.22
CA CYS A 84 18.87 7.93 52.49
C CYS A 84 17.71 8.94 52.40
N ASN A 85 16.59 8.51 53.01
CA ASN A 85 15.42 9.29 53.40
C ASN A 85 15.77 10.34 54.47
N VAL A 86 14.94 11.38 54.61
CA VAL A 86 14.36 11.95 55.86
C VAL A 86 13.93 13.40 55.63
N GLY A 87 12.69 13.73 56.04
CA GLY A 87 12.47 14.94 56.83
C GLY A 87 11.64 16.05 56.18
N SER A 88 10.33 15.95 56.42
CA SER A 88 9.33 17.02 56.36
C SER A 88 9.76 18.28 57.13
N SER A 89 9.47 19.47 56.61
CA SER A 89 9.11 20.66 57.41
C SER A 89 8.49 21.75 56.54
N SER A 90 7.23 22.05 56.83
CA SER A 90 6.47 23.19 56.32
C SER A 90 7.02 24.50 56.89
N VAL A 91 7.29 25.48 56.03
CA VAL A 91 7.34 26.90 56.41
C VAL A 91 6.37 27.66 55.53
N ARG A 92 5.26 28.12 56.11
CA ARG A 92 4.42 29.18 55.57
C ARG A 92 5.06 30.51 55.93
N LEU A 93 5.47 31.29 54.93
CA LEU A 93 5.67 32.73 55.05
C LEU A 93 4.72 33.40 54.06
N MET A 94 3.81 34.22 54.59
CA MET A 94 2.90 35.06 53.83
C MET A 94 3.64 36.24 53.20
N SER A 95 3.02 36.78 52.15
CA SER A 95 3.07 38.19 51.73
C SER A 95 4.27 38.62 50.88
N THR A 96 4.07 38.75 49.57
CA THR A 96 3.88 40.04 48.87
C THR A 96 3.94 39.79 47.36
N SER A 97 2.95 40.27 46.62
CA SER A 97 3.09 40.44 45.16
C SER A 97 4.06 41.59 44.90
N PRO A 98 4.93 41.45 43.89
CA PRO A 98 5.08 42.53 42.94
C PRO A 98 4.95 42.04 41.51
N LEU A 99 4.19 42.82 40.74
CA LEU A 99 4.29 42.89 39.29
C LEU A 99 5.76 43.04 38.89
N GLY A 100 6.22 42.14 38.02
CA GLY A 100 7.56 42.18 37.45
C GLY A 100 7.71 41.07 36.44
N ALA A 101 7.43 41.37 35.17
CA ALA A 101 7.62 40.47 34.06
C ALA A 101 9.08 40.01 34.00
N SER A 102 9.31 38.71 34.17
CA SER A 102 10.49 38.02 33.66
C SER A 102 9.99 36.95 32.69
N LEU A 103 10.08 37.25 31.39
CA LEU A 103 10.09 36.23 30.35
C LEU A 103 11.28 35.31 30.64
N GLU A 104 11.02 34.15 31.27
CA GLU A 104 11.89 33.01 31.05
C GLU A 104 11.70 32.60 29.59
N TYR A 105 12.71 32.92 28.78
CA TYR A 105 12.90 32.36 27.45
C TYR A 105 13.13 30.85 27.64
N LEU A 106 12.04 30.08 27.78
CA LEU A 106 12.04 28.66 27.48
C LEU A 106 12.37 28.56 25.99
N VAL A 107 13.65 28.36 25.69
CA VAL A 107 14.08 27.82 24.40
C VAL A 107 13.46 26.43 24.32
N HIS A 108 12.21 26.35 23.85
CA HIS A 108 11.64 25.10 23.36
C HIS A 108 12.50 24.70 22.16
N THR A 109 13.51 23.88 22.42
CA THR A 109 14.22 23.17 21.36
C THR A 109 13.17 22.35 20.63
N GLN A 110 12.85 22.76 19.41
CA GLN A 110 11.95 22.02 18.53
C GLN A 110 12.44 20.57 18.45
N PRO A 111 11.57 19.57 18.67
CA PRO A 111 12.00 18.17 18.62
C PRO A 111 12.60 17.88 17.24
N THR A 112 13.79 17.27 17.23
CA THR A 112 14.45 16.90 15.97
C THR A 112 13.73 15.70 15.38
N ILE A 113 13.13 15.88 14.21
CA ILE A 113 12.42 14.81 13.50
C ILE A 113 13.44 13.75 13.02
N VAL A 114 13.23 12.50 13.42
CA VAL A 114 14.06 11.37 12.98
C VAL A 114 13.66 10.99 11.56
N LYS A 115 14.50 11.38 10.59
CA LYS A 115 14.29 11.14 9.14
C LYS A 115 15.29 10.13 8.58
N LYS A 116 15.07 9.71 7.32
CA LYS A 116 15.93 8.76 6.61
C LYS A 116 17.32 9.34 6.37
N ALA A 117 18.34 8.49 6.29
CA ALA A 117 19.73 8.92 6.11
C ALA A 117 19.97 9.78 4.85
N LEU A 118 19.29 9.45 3.74
CA LEU A 118 19.41 10.20 2.47
C LEU A 118 18.32 11.27 2.29
N ASP A 119 17.53 11.56 3.33
CA ASP A 119 16.44 12.53 3.25
C ASP A 119 16.94 13.97 3.39
N ASN A 120 17.00 14.67 2.26
CA ASN A 120 17.41 16.07 2.19
C ASN A 120 16.27 17.08 2.42
N ARG A 121 15.08 16.62 2.82
CA ARG A 121 13.96 17.52 3.16
C ARG A 121 14.13 18.08 4.57
N ASP A 122 13.62 19.29 4.77
CA ASP A 122 13.57 19.92 6.09
C ASP A 122 12.17 19.80 6.68
N TYR A 123 12.11 19.63 7.99
CA TYR A 123 10.86 19.34 8.71
C TYR A 123 10.67 20.29 9.88
N LYS A 124 9.42 20.67 10.13
CA LYS A 124 9.03 21.41 11.33
C LYS A 124 7.67 20.97 11.83
N ALA A 125 7.63 20.48 13.06
CA ALA A 125 6.38 20.27 13.76
C ALA A 125 5.96 21.54 14.51
N LEU A 126 4.67 21.85 14.54
CA LEU A 126 4.12 22.90 15.40
C LEU A 126 2.66 22.59 15.75
N THR A 127 2.14 23.27 16.76
CA THR A 127 0.71 23.27 17.08
C THR A 127 0.18 24.67 16.91
N LEU A 128 -0.88 24.85 16.12
CA LEU A 128 -1.55 26.14 15.94
C LEU A 128 -2.27 26.55 17.23
N ALA A 129 -2.60 27.84 17.35
CA ALA A 129 -3.29 28.36 18.52
C ALA A 129 -4.66 27.68 18.75
N ASN A 130 -5.32 27.19 17.69
CA ASN A 130 -6.57 26.44 17.76
C ASN A 130 -6.42 24.96 18.12
N GLY A 131 -5.20 24.48 18.40
CA GLY A 131 -4.94 23.11 18.83
C GLY A 131 -4.62 22.13 17.71
N MET A 132 -4.70 22.54 16.44
CA MET A 132 -4.33 21.70 15.30
C MET A 132 -2.84 21.43 15.29
N ARG A 133 -2.48 20.15 15.15
CA ARG A 133 -1.09 19.70 15.03
C ARG A 133 -0.67 19.72 13.57
N VAL A 134 0.52 20.24 13.28
CA VAL A 134 1.00 20.46 11.91
C VAL A 134 2.42 19.93 11.74
N LEU A 135 2.67 19.24 10.62
CA LEU A 135 4.00 18.90 10.14
C LEU A 135 4.27 19.59 8.79
N LEU A 136 5.28 20.45 8.75
CA LEU A 136 5.72 21.11 7.52
C LEU A 136 6.90 20.35 6.92
N VAL A 137 6.89 20.18 5.60
CA VAL A 137 7.92 19.49 4.83
C VAL A 137 8.41 20.41 3.70
N SER A 138 9.62 20.93 3.83
CA SER A 138 10.27 21.74 2.80
C SER A 138 11.16 20.86 1.93
N ASP A 139 10.82 20.74 0.65
CA ASP A 139 11.59 20.06 -0.39
C ASP A 139 11.86 21.02 -1.56
N PRO A 140 12.95 21.82 -1.52
CA PRO A 140 13.23 22.84 -2.54
C PRO A 140 13.34 22.29 -3.97
N ALA A 141 13.64 20.99 -4.12
CA ALA A 141 13.73 20.33 -5.43
C ALA A 141 12.37 19.81 -5.95
N SER A 142 11.31 19.90 -5.15
CA SER A 142 10.01 19.36 -5.54
C SER A 142 9.32 20.22 -6.58
N ILE A 143 8.85 19.58 -7.65
CA ILE A 143 8.03 20.22 -8.69
C ILE A 143 6.52 20.16 -8.38
N ARG A 144 6.13 19.28 -7.45
CA ARG A 144 4.75 19.14 -6.95
C ARG A 144 4.72 19.41 -5.46
N SER A 145 3.72 20.14 -5.01
CA SER A 145 3.41 20.31 -3.60
C SER A 145 2.19 19.48 -3.24
N ALA A 146 2.00 19.18 -1.97
CA ALA A 146 0.86 18.43 -1.49
C ALA A 146 0.48 18.84 -0.08
N ALA A 147 -0.78 18.63 0.28
CA ALA A 147 -1.21 18.69 1.66
C ALA A 147 -2.23 17.59 1.95
N ALA A 148 -2.23 17.13 3.20
CA ALA A 148 -3.26 16.26 3.73
C ALA A 148 -3.71 16.76 5.09
N LEU A 149 -4.99 16.60 5.39
CA LEU A 149 -5.56 16.83 6.71
C LEU A 149 -6.37 15.60 7.10
N ASP A 150 -6.09 15.10 8.29
CA ASP A 150 -6.81 14.02 8.94
C ASP A 150 -7.68 14.62 10.06
N VAL A 151 -8.98 14.34 10.00
CA VAL A 151 -9.90 14.53 11.11
C VAL A 151 -10.02 13.19 11.83
N HIS A 152 -9.67 13.13 13.12
CA HIS A 152 -9.75 11.91 13.94
C HIS A 152 -11.21 11.54 14.32
N VAL A 153 -12.06 11.48 13.30
CA VAL A 153 -13.46 11.07 13.33
C VAL A 153 -13.76 10.31 12.04
N GLY A 154 -14.30 9.10 12.18
CA GLY A 154 -14.73 8.24 11.08
C GLY A 154 -16.15 7.68 11.30
N TYR A 155 -16.48 6.59 10.61
CA TYR A 155 -17.84 6.01 10.65
C TYR A 155 -18.23 5.41 12.02
N PHE A 156 -17.29 5.20 12.94
CA PHE A 156 -17.60 4.87 14.34
C PHE A 156 -18.36 5.98 15.07
N SER A 157 -18.34 7.20 14.53
CA SER A 157 -19.06 8.35 15.07
C SER A 157 -20.41 8.61 14.39
N ASP A 158 -20.79 7.79 13.40
CA ASP A 158 -22.10 7.91 12.74
C ASP A 158 -23.25 7.84 13.77
N PRO A 159 -24.34 8.58 13.58
CA PRO A 159 -25.56 8.31 14.31
C PRO A 159 -26.02 6.87 14.03
N LYS A 160 -26.48 6.12 15.05
CA LYS A 160 -26.89 4.71 14.89
C LYS A 160 -27.94 4.50 13.79
N ASN A 161 -28.74 5.53 13.54
CA ASN A 161 -29.82 5.59 12.56
C ASN A 161 -29.42 6.24 11.22
N LEU A 162 -28.17 6.70 11.08
CA LEU A 162 -27.61 7.21 9.82
C LEU A 162 -26.24 6.57 9.50
N PRO A 163 -26.13 5.23 9.36
CA PRO A 163 -24.90 4.62 8.88
C PRO A 163 -24.44 5.20 7.53
N GLY A 164 -23.18 5.60 7.46
CA GLY A 164 -22.53 6.26 6.33
C GLY A 164 -22.51 7.79 6.39
N LEU A 165 -22.90 8.42 7.50
CA LEU A 165 -22.96 9.88 7.60
C LEU A 165 -21.56 10.53 7.54
N ALA A 166 -20.55 9.94 8.17
CA ALA A 166 -19.17 10.40 8.08
C ALA A 166 -18.65 10.37 6.63
N HIS A 167 -18.89 9.25 5.93
CA HIS A 167 -18.55 9.08 4.52
C HIS A 167 -19.31 10.08 3.63
N PHE A 168 -20.57 10.35 3.95
CA PHE A 168 -21.34 11.38 3.25
C PHE A 168 -20.81 12.79 3.51
N CYS A 169 -20.36 13.09 4.73
CA CYS A 169 -19.69 14.35 5.08
C CYS A 169 -18.40 14.56 4.28
N GLU A 170 -17.64 13.48 4.08
CA GLU A 170 -16.45 13.47 3.23
C GLU A 170 -16.77 13.96 1.82
N HIS A 171 -17.69 13.29 1.15
CA HIS A 171 -18.09 13.65 -0.21
C HIS A 171 -18.60 15.09 -0.30
N MET A 172 -19.49 15.46 0.63
CA MET A 172 -20.15 16.76 0.62
C MET A 172 -19.20 17.93 0.92
N SER A 173 -18.06 17.69 1.57
CA SER A 173 -17.04 18.70 1.85
C SER A 173 -16.33 19.21 0.59
N PHE A 174 -16.32 18.43 -0.50
CA PHE A 174 -15.78 18.85 -1.79
C PHE A 174 -16.72 19.78 -2.57
N LEU A 175 -18.03 19.78 -2.25
CA LEU A 175 -19.09 20.34 -3.10
C LEU A 175 -19.43 21.80 -2.74
N GLY A 176 -18.39 22.63 -2.66
CA GLY A 176 -18.51 24.06 -2.45
C GLY A 176 -18.51 24.51 -0.98
N THR A 177 -17.90 25.66 -0.76
CA THR A 177 -17.72 26.28 0.56
C THR A 177 -18.20 27.72 0.54
N LYS A 178 -18.35 28.35 1.70
CA LYS A 178 -18.82 29.74 1.79
C LYS A 178 -17.97 30.72 0.96
N LYS A 179 -16.65 30.55 0.96
CA LYS A 179 -15.72 31.38 0.19
C LYS A 179 -15.64 30.98 -1.28
N TYR A 180 -15.82 29.69 -1.56
CA TYR A 180 -15.72 29.09 -2.88
C TYR A 180 -16.98 28.27 -3.20
N PRO A 181 -18.10 28.93 -3.54
CA PRO A 181 -19.43 28.30 -3.58
C PRO A 181 -19.66 27.40 -4.81
N GLY A 182 -18.77 27.44 -5.81
CA GLY A 182 -18.86 26.54 -6.96
C GLY A 182 -18.54 25.11 -6.56
N GLU A 183 -19.43 24.16 -6.86
CA GLU A 183 -19.28 22.76 -6.46
C GLU A 183 -18.05 22.07 -7.07
N GLU A 184 -17.61 22.50 -8.25
CA GLU A 184 -16.42 21.98 -8.94
C GLU A 184 -15.19 22.89 -8.75
N GLU A 185 -15.25 23.92 -7.90
CA GLU A 185 -14.18 24.93 -7.81
C GLU A 185 -12.83 24.32 -7.44
N PHE A 186 -12.79 23.43 -6.43
CA PHE A 186 -11.54 22.80 -6.00
C PHE A 186 -10.99 21.82 -7.04
N SER A 187 -11.83 20.94 -7.58
CA SER A 187 -11.42 19.93 -8.58
C SER A 187 -10.99 20.58 -9.90
N SER A 188 -11.70 21.63 -10.35
CA SER A 188 -11.34 22.42 -11.53
C SER A 188 -10.03 23.17 -11.33
N PHE A 189 -9.83 23.77 -10.16
CA PHE A 189 -8.57 24.43 -9.81
C PHE A 189 -7.40 23.45 -9.87
N LEU A 190 -7.49 22.29 -9.23
CA LEU A 190 -6.40 21.31 -9.21
C LEU A 190 -6.09 20.77 -10.61
N SER A 191 -7.12 20.32 -11.35
CA SER A 191 -6.94 19.75 -12.69
C SER A 191 -6.31 20.74 -13.69
N THR A 192 -6.64 22.03 -13.60
CA THR A 192 -6.05 23.08 -14.45
C THR A 192 -4.61 23.42 -14.04
N ASN A 193 -4.19 23.06 -12.83
CA ASN A 193 -2.88 23.38 -12.25
C ASN A 193 -2.01 22.14 -12.00
N GLY A 194 -2.24 21.05 -12.73
CA GLY A 194 -1.42 19.82 -12.67
C GLY A 194 -1.55 19.04 -11.36
N GLY A 195 -2.67 19.21 -10.67
CA GLY A 195 -3.00 18.60 -9.40
C GLY A 195 -4.19 17.66 -9.45
N SER A 196 -4.37 16.95 -8.35
CA SER A 196 -5.47 16.03 -8.09
C SER A 196 -5.76 15.98 -6.60
N SER A 197 -6.94 15.50 -6.22
CA SER A 197 -7.34 15.33 -4.82
C SER A 197 -8.09 14.03 -4.65
N ASN A 198 -8.07 13.52 -3.42
CA ASN A 198 -8.92 12.43 -3.00
C ASN A 198 -9.14 12.48 -1.48
N ALA A 199 -9.99 11.60 -0.97
CA ALA A 199 -10.20 11.40 0.45
C ALA A 199 -10.56 9.94 0.74
N TYR A 200 -10.58 9.57 2.01
CA TYR A 200 -11.18 8.34 2.49
C TYR A 200 -11.70 8.50 3.92
N THR A 201 -12.75 7.74 4.22
CA THR A 201 -13.34 7.62 5.57
C THR A 201 -13.12 6.21 6.10
N ASP A 202 -12.40 6.10 7.21
CA ASP A 202 -12.17 4.86 7.94
C ASP A 202 -12.99 4.83 9.24
N ALA A 203 -12.74 3.85 10.11
CA ALA A 203 -13.42 3.66 11.39
C ALA A 203 -13.35 4.90 12.27
N GLU A 204 -12.16 5.46 12.42
CA GLU A 204 -11.85 6.52 13.39
C GLU A 204 -11.32 7.80 12.74
N ASP A 205 -11.06 7.80 11.43
CA ASP A 205 -10.39 8.88 10.73
C ASP A 205 -11.09 9.21 9.40
N THR A 206 -11.10 10.49 9.04
CA THR A 206 -11.45 10.96 7.69
C THR A 206 -10.28 11.79 7.16
N VAL A 207 -9.62 11.31 6.11
CA VAL A 207 -8.39 11.92 5.57
C VAL A 207 -8.66 12.51 4.20
N TYR A 208 -8.36 13.80 4.05
CA TYR A 208 -8.46 14.53 2.79
C TYR A 208 -7.06 14.91 2.33
N TYR A 209 -6.78 14.80 1.04
CA TYR A 209 -5.47 15.15 0.51
C TYR A 209 -5.52 15.62 -0.93
N PHE A 210 -4.51 16.41 -1.31
CA PHE A 210 -4.31 16.84 -2.68
C PHE A 210 -2.83 17.01 -3.01
N ASP A 211 -2.54 17.00 -4.30
CA ASP A 211 -1.30 17.52 -4.87
C ASP A 211 -1.59 18.58 -5.93
N VAL A 212 -0.58 19.41 -6.20
CA VAL A 212 -0.64 20.48 -7.21
C VAL A 212 0.77 20.85 -7.66
N ASN A 213 0.93 21.47 -8.83
CA ASN A 213 2.21 22.09 -9.20
C ASN A 213 2.64 23.11 -8.13
N ALA A 214 3.93 23.09 -7.75
CA ALA A 214 4.39 23.73 -6.52
C ALA A 214 4.08 25.23 -6.39
N GLN A 215 4.04 25.95 -7.52
CA GLN A 215 3.71 27.38 -7.61
C GLN A 215 2.25 27.73 -7.23
N HIS A 216 1.37 26.73 -7.15
CA HIS A 216 -0.06 26.90 -6.86
C HIS A 216 -0.46 26.35 -5.48
N LEU A 217 0.52 26.06 -4.61
CA LEU A 217 0.26 25.50 -3.28
C LEU A 217 -0.63 26.38 -2.41
N GLU A 218 -0.29 27.65 -2.23
CA GLU A 218 -1.04 28.55 -1.33
C GLU A 218 -2.51 28.74 -1.75
N PRO A 219 -2.85 29.04 -3.02
CA PRO A 219 -4.25 29.10 -3.44
C PRO A 219 -5.00 27.76 -3.33
N ALA A 220 -4.30 26.63 -3.40
CA ALA A 220 -4.89 25.31 -3.16
C ALA A 220 -5.18 25.12 -1.66
N LEU A 221 -4.23 25.45 -0.78
CA LEU A 221 -4.39 25.40 0.68
C LEU A 221 -5.55 26.27 1.17
N GLU A 222 -5.71 27.45 0.57
CA GLU A 222 -6.82 28.35 0.91
C GLU A 222 -8.18 27.73 0.58
N ARG A 223 -8.33 27.09 -0.59
CA ARG A 223 -9.58 26.38 -0.95
C ARG A 223 -9.81 25.18 -0.05
N PHE A 224 -8.75 24.41 0.18
CA PHE A 224 -8.77 23.19 0.98
C PHE A 224 -9.15 23.47 2.44
N SER A 225 -8.64 24.55 3.04
CA SER A 225 -8.96 24.87 4.44
C SER A 225 -10.45 25.16 4.67
N GLN A 226 -11.17 25.62 3.65
CA GLN A 226 -12.59 25.94 3.75
C GLN A 226 -13.48 24.70 3.92
N PHE A 227 -12.99 23.50 3.60
CA PHE A 227 -13.72 22.24 3.85
C PHE A 227 -13.98 22.04 5.34
N PHE A 228 -13.04 22.50 6.16
CA PHE A 228 -13.03 22.33 7.60
C PHE A 228 -13.57 23.55 8.35
N GLU A 229 -13.70 24.69 7.66
CA GLU A 229 -14.18 25.94 8.25
C GLU A 229 -15.66 26.21 7.95
N ALA A 230 -16.08 26.10 6.68
CA ALA A 230 -17.42 26.51 6.28
C ALA A 230 -17.90 25.85 4.95
N PRO A 231 -18.09 24.51 4.92
CA PRO A 231 -18.73 23.84 3.79
C PRO A 231 -20.22 24.24 3.68
N LEU A 232 -20.77 24.28 2.46
CA LEU A 232 -22.15 24.74 2.23
C LEU A 232 -23.20 23.66 2.45
N PHE A 233 -22.84 22.41 2.14
CA PHE A 233 -23.75 21.26 2.13
C PHE A 233 -25.08 21.59 1.44
N THR A 234 -25.04 22.07 0.19
CA THR A 234 -26.25 22.55 -0.50
C THR A 234 -27.26 21.42 -0.70
N GLU A 235 -28.55 21.71 -0.60
CA GLU A 235 -29.63 20.71 -0.75
C GLU A 235 -29.57 20.00 -2.11
N SER A 236 -29.23 20.73 -3.18
CA SER A 236 -29.06 20.19 -4.52
C SER A 236 -27.87 19.23 -4.65
N ALA A 237 -26.78 19.47 -3.90
CA ALA A 237 -25.64 18.57 -3.84
C ALA A 237 -25.96 17.32 -3.03
N THR A 238 -26.62 17.48 -1.87
CA THR A 238 -27.03 16.37 -0.99
C THR A 238 -27.80 15.29 -1.76
N ALA A 239 -28.82 15.69 -2.53
CA ALA A 239 -29.64 14.75 -3.28
C ALA A 239 -28.88 14.02 -4.40
N ARG A 240 -27.96 14.70 -5.09
CA ARG A 240 -27.16 14.08 -6.16
C ARG A 240 -26.10 13.15 -5.60
N GLU A 241 -25.42 13.57 -4.55
CA GLU A 241 -24.29 12.83 -3.98
C GLU A 241 -24.72 11.53 -3.29
N LEU A 242 -25.97 11.46 -2.79
CA LEU A 242 -26.59 10.21 -2.38
C LEU A 242 -26.66 9.15 -3.51
N ASN A 243 -26.81 9.56 -4.77
CA ASN A 243 -26.73 8.62 -5.89
C ASN A 243 -25.30 8.11 -6.13
N ALA A 244 -24.29 8.93 -5.83
CA ALA A 244 -22.90 8.52 -5.93
C ALA A 244 -22.58 7.44 -4.88
N ILE A 245 -23.00 7.66 -3.61
CA ILE A 245 -22.86 6.66 -2.53
C ILE A 245 -23.62 5.37 -2.86
N GLU A 246 -24.85 5.47 -3.37
CA GLU A 246 -25.61 4.30 -3.81
C GLU A 246 -24.88 3.51 -4.91
N SER A 247 -24.32 4.22 -5.90
CA SER A 247 -23.58 3.59 -6.99
C SER A 247 -22.31 2.91 -6.48
N GLU A 248 -21.64 3.51 -5.49
CA GLU A 248 -20.48 2.92 -4.84
C GLU A 248 -20.85 1.65 -4.06
N HIS A 249 -21.91 1.71 -3.25
CA HIS A 249 -22.39 0.53 -2.53
C HIS A 249 -22.80 -0.57 -3.51
N ALA A 250 -23.58 -0.25 -4.54
CA ALA A 250 -24.04 -1.20 -5.56
C ALA A 250 -22.87 -1.88 -6.30
N LYS A 251 -21.81 -1.12 -6.63
CA LYS A 251 -20.56 -1.67 -7.20
C LYS A 251 -19.94 -2.73 -6.28
N ASN A 252 -20.03 -2.54 -4.97
CA ASN A 252 -19.40 -3.41 -3.97
C ASN A 252 -20.25 -4.63 -3.59
N ILE A 253 -21.55 -4.69 -3.91
CA ILE A 253 -22.46 -5.80 -3.55
C ILE A 253 -21.93 -7.17 -4.00
N ASN A 254 -21.39 -7.24 -5.21
CA ASN A 254 -20.86 -8.46 -5.82
C ASN A 254 -19.36 -8.67 -5.60
N ASN A 255 -18.72 -7.87 -4.74
CA ASN A 255 -17.31 -8.03 -4.41
C ASN A 255 -17.16 -8.85 -3.12
N ASP A 256 -16.57 -10.04 -3.23
CA ASP A 256 -16.38 -10.95 -2.08
C ASP A 256 -15.58 -10.32 -0.93
N GLY A 257 -14.59 -9.47 -1.20
CA GLY A 257 -13.86 -8.75 -0.15
C GLY A 257 -14.78 -7.89 0.72
N PHE A 258 -15.61 -7.04 0.11
CA PHE A 258 -16.58 -6.21 0.86
C PHE A 258 -17.63 -7.05 1.59
N ARG A 259 -18.10 -8.14 0.96
CA ARG A 259 -19.05 -9.09 1.57
C ARG A 259 -18.50 -9.74 2.82
N LEU A 260 -17.25 -10.21 2.78
CA LEU A 260 -16.58 -10.87 3.90
C LEU A 260 -16.24 -9.87 5.01
N HIS A 261 -15.73 -8.68 4.67
CA HIS A 261 -15.46 -7.62 5.65
C HIS A 261 -16.72 -7.17 6.38
N GLN A 262 -17.84 -6.95 5.68
CA GLN A 262 -19.09 -6.57 6.36
C GLN A 262 -19.67 -7.73 7.17
N LEU A 263 -19.50 -8.98 6.74
CA LEU A 263 -19.94 -10.14 7.52
C LEU A 263 -19.14 -10.30 8.83
N ASP A 264 -17.82 -10.08 8.79
CA ASP A 264 -16.99 -10.09 10.00
C ASP A 264 -17.49 -9.03 11.01
N ARG A 265 -17.81 -7.83 10.52
CA ARG A 265 -18.42 -6.75 11.32
C ARG A 265 -19.81 -7.11 11.84
N ASP A 266 -20.68 -7.67 11.00
CA ASP A 266 -22.04 -8.10 11.38
C ASP A 266 -22.03 -9.11 12.54
N THR A 267 -20.94 -9.88 12.67
CA THR A 267 -20.73 -10.87 13.75
C THR A 267 -19.84 -10.37 14.90
N ALA A 268 -19.42 -9.10 14.88
CA ALA A 268 -18.82 -8.41 16.02
C ALA A 268 -19.87 -8.11 17.10
N ASN A 269 -19.42 -7.66 18.27
CA ASN A 269 -20.30 -7.25 19.35
C ASN A 269 -21.22 -6.09 18.89
N SER A 270 -22.55 -6.25 19.02
CA SER A 270 -23.53 -5.26 18.56
C SER A 270 -23.49 -3.94 19.33
N ASP A 271 -22.91 -3.94 20.53
CA ASP A 271 -22.67 -2.72 21.32
C ASP A 271 -21.35 -2.02 20.94
N HIS A 272 -20.50 -2.68 20.14
CA HIS A 272 -19.24 -2.14 19.62
C HIS A 272 -19.47 -1.47 18.23
N PRO A 273 -18.94 -0.26 17.95
CA PRO A 273 -19.09 0.44 16.68
C PRO A 273 -18.45 -0.27 15.48
N LEU A 274 -17.51 -1.22 15.70
CA LEU A 274 -17.05 -2.16 14.67
C LEU A 274 -18.20 -2.87 13.94
N ASN A 275 -19.35 -3.11 14.59
CA ASN A 275 -20.53 -3.72 13.97
C ASN A 275 -21.23 -2.83 12.93
N ARG A 276 -20.86 -1.55 12.81
CA ARG A 276 -21.56 -0.59 11.96
C ARG A 276 -21.28 -0.78 10.48
N PHE A 277 -22.17 -0.23 9.67
CA PHE A 277 -22.03 -0.15 8.23
C PHE A 277 -21.37 1.16 7.83
N ALA A 278 -20.18 1.06 7.20
CA ALA A 278 -19.32 2.21 6.92
C ALA A 278 -19.73 3.01 5.68
N THR A 279 -20.15 2.33 4.62
CA THR A 279 -20.36 2.96 3.30
C THR A 279 -21.58 3.89 3.29
N GLY A 280 -22.66 3.48 3.95
CA GLY A 280 -23.98 4.07 3.73
C GLY A 280 -24.57 3.69 2.37
N ASN A 281 -25.86 3.93 2.22
CA ASN A 281 -26.59 3.81 0.96
C ASN A 281 -27.86 4.69 1.03
N LYS A 282 -28.66 4.70 -0.05
CA LYS A 282 -29.92 5.48 -0.03
C LYS A 282 -30.89 5.02 1.04
N HIS A 283 -30.91 3.72 1.35
CA HIS A 283 -31.80 3.24 2.40
C HIS A 283 -31.43 3.86 3.76
N THR A 284 -30.15 3.85 4.14
CA THR A 284 -29.69 4.36 5.45
C THR A 284 -29.72 5.88 5.54
N LEU A 285 -29.34 6.59 4.47
CA LEU A 285 -29.19 8.05 4.51
C LEU A 285 -30.46 8.80 4.08
N GLU A 286 -31.26 8.24 3.18
CA GLU A 286 -32.46 8.91 2.64
C GLU A 286 -33.77 8.30 3.15
N THR A 287 -33.96 6.99 2.98
CA THR A 287 -35.26 6.36 3.30
C THR A 287 -35.50 6.35 4.81
N GLN A 288 -34.55 5.84 5.58
CA GLN A 288 -34.65 5.77 7.05
C GLN A 288 -34.72 7.16 7.68
N SER A 289 -33.96 8.14 7.17
CA SER A 289 -34.00 9.50 7.69
C SER A 289 -35.38 10.14 7.50
N LYS A 290 -35.98 10.00 6.31
CA LYS A 290 -37.34 10.46 6.02
C LYS A 290 -38.41 9.77 6.87
N GLU A 291 -38.32 8.44 7.03
CA GLU A 291 -39.23 7.65 7.87
C GLU A 291 -39.19 8.09 9.34
N GLN A 292 -38.02 8.52 9.83
CA GLN A 292 -37.82 9.01 11.19
C GLN A 292 -38.06 10.53 11.34
N GLY A 293 -38.44 11.23 10.26
CA GLY A 293 -38.68 12.66 10.26
C GLY A 293 -37.41 13.51 10.45
N MET A 294 -36.23 12.97 10.14
CA MET A 294 -34.95 13.67 10.22
C MET A 294 -34.61 14.39 8.93
N ASP A 295 -34.09 15.61 9.04
CA ASP A 295 -33.47 16.31 7.92
C ASP A 295 -32.00 15.90 7.80
N LEU A 296 -31.69 15.04 6.81
CA LEU A 296 -30.34 14.55 6.56
C LEU A 296 -29.31 15.70 6.43
N ARG A 297 -29.68 16.81 5.78
CA ARG A 297 -28.77 17.95 5.61
C ARG A 297 -28.49 18.61 6.95
N GLN A 298 -29.49 18.73 7.80
CA GLN A 298 -29.30 19.26 9.15
C GLN A 298 -28.40 18.34 9.98
N GLU A 299 -28.60 17.02 9.91
CA GLU A 299 -27.75 16.03 10.58
C GLU A 299 -26.29 16.10 10.10
N LEU A 300 -26.08 16.31 8.79
CA LEU A 300 -24.76 16.53 8.21
C LEU A 300 -24.07 17.79 8.76
N VAL A 301 -24.80 18.91 8.81
CA VAL A 301 -24.30 20.18 9.38
C VAL A 301 -23.96 20.00 10.86
N MET A 302 -24.79 19.29 11.63
CA MET A 302 -24.54 19.00 13.04
C MET A 302 -23.32 18.11 13.23
N PHE A 303 -23.18 17.07 12.42
CA PHE A 303 -22.02 16.18 12.43
C PHE A 303 -20.73 16.96 12.17
N HIS A 304 -20.67 17.77 11.11
CA HIS A 304 -19.50 18.61 10.81
C HIS A 304 -19.21 19.59 11.95
N THR A 305 -20.22 20.34 12.42
CA THR A 305 -20.05 21.32 13.50
C THR A 305 -19.52 20.70 14.79
N GLN A 306 -19.94 19.48 15.11
CA GLN A 306 -19.52 18.77 16.32
C GLN A 306 -18.11 18.20 16.21
N TYR A 307 -17.77 17.63 15.05
CA TYR A 307 -16.59 16.77 14.91
C TYR A 307 -15.43 17.44 14.15
N TYR A 308 -15.69 18.39 13.25
CA TYR A 308 -14.66 19.04 12.44
C TYR A 308 -14.05 20.22 13.19
N THR A 309 -13.38 19.89 14.30
CA THR A 309 -12.74 20.86 15.20
C THR A 309 -11.22 20.67 15.20
N ALA A 310 -10.49 21.78 15.30
CA ALA A 310 -9.04 21.82 15.11
C ALA A 310 -8.24 20.91 16.05
N ASN A 311 -8.70 20.66 17.28
CA ASN A 311 -8.01 19.77 18.24
C ASN A 311 -8.07 18.28 17.86
N LEU A 312 -8.98 17.89 16.95
CA LEU A 312 -9.06 16.52 16.41
C LEU A 312 -8.29 16.38 15.09
N MET A 313 -7.65 17.47 14.63
CA MET A 313 -7.05 17.52 13.31
C MET A 313 -5.54 17.47 13.34
N THR A 314 -4.99 16.75 12.38
CA THR A 314 -3.57 16.79 12.03
C THR A 314 -3.42 17.22 10.57
N LEU A 315 -2.44 18.08 10.29
CA LEU A 315 -2.18 18.63 8.95
C LEU A 315 -0.72 18.39 8.57
N SER A 316 -0.47 17.94 7.35
CA SER A 316 0.87 17.90 6.77
C SER A 316 0.90 18.68 5.46
N VAL A 317 1.88 19.56 5.30
CA VAL A 317 2.06 20.38 4.09
C VAL A 317 3.47 20.19 3.55
N LEU A 318 3.57 19.76 2.30
CA LEU A 318 4.81 19.59 1.56
C LEU A 318 4.88 20.59 0.41
N GLY A 319 5.96 21.34 0.31
CA GLY A 319 6.21 22.23 -0.83
C GLY A 319 7.69 22.56 -1.04
N ASN A 320 7.98 23.29 -2.11
CA ASN A 320 9.32 23.80 -2.39
C ASN A 320 9.62 25.13 -1.67
N GLN A 321 8.63 25.67 -0.97
CA GLN A 321 8.75 26.85 -0.11
C GLN A 321 9.55 26.53 1.16
N SER A 322 10.16 27.56 1.74
CA SER A 322 10.84 27.43 3.02
C SER A 322 9.87 27.09 4.15
N LEU A 323 10.39 26.51 5.24
CA LEU A 323 9.58 26.22 6.43
C LEU A 323 8.87 27.47 7.01
N LEU A 324 9.46 28.67 6.84
CA LEU A 324 8.85 29.93 7.28
C LEU A 324 7.64 30.32 6.42
N GLU A 325 7.74 30.17 5.11
CA GLU A 325 6.63 30.43 4.18
C GLU A 325 5.50 29.42 4.38
N LEU A 326 5.82 28.12 4.50
CA LEU A 326 4.82 27.09 4.78
C LEU A 326 4.10 27.34 6.12
N GLU A 327 4.83 27.77 7.16
CA GLU A 327 4.23 28.14 8.44
C GLU A 327 3.29 29.34 8.32
N ALA A 328 3.65 30.35 7.51
CA ALA A 328 2.80 31.50 7.25
C ALA A 328 1.51 31.11 6.52
N TYR A 329 1.59 30.25 5.49
CA TYR A 329 0.43 29.71 4.78
C TYR A 329 -0.51 28.98 5.73
N VAL A 330 0.04 28.07 6.54
CA VAL A 330 -0.78 27.29 7.47
C VAL A 330 -1.44 28.18 8.53
N LYS A 331 -0.70 29.12 9.12
CA LYS A 331 -1.27 30.08 10.08
C LYS A 331 -2.37 30.93 9.46
N THR A 332 -2.21 31.33 8.20
CA THR A 332 -3.20 32.18 7.50
C THR A 332 -4.49 31.42 7.20
N HIS A 333 -4.38 30.19 6.71
CA HIS A 333 -5.54 29.46 6.17
C HIS A 333 -6.23 28.52 7.16
N PHE A 334 -5.55 28.02 8.18
CA PHE A 334 -6.09 26.97 9.08
C PHE A 334 -6.36 27.45 10.51
N SER A 335 -5.93 28.67 10.89
CA SER A 335 -6.20 29.20 12.23
C SER A 335 -7.67 29.57 12.46
N GLY A 336 -8.45 29.73 11.38
CA GLY A 336 -9.89 30.03 11.44
C GLY A 336 -10.77 28.81 11.76
N ILE A 337 -10.22 27.60 11.68
CA ILE A 337 -10.97 26.37 11.97
C ILE A 337 -11.36 26.36 13.47
N PRO A 338 -12.64 26.12 13.81
CA PRO A 338 -13.14 26.18 15.17
C PRO A 338 -12.42 25.25 16.15
N ARG A 339 -12.28 25.68 17.40
CA ARG A 339 -11.88 24.79 18.51
C ARG A 339 -13.11 24.07 19.05
N ALA A 340 -12.94 22.88 19.62
CA ALA A 340 -14.04 22.19 20.30
C ALA A 340 -14.68 23.00 21.44
N ALA A 341 -13.92 23.87 22.11
CA ALA A 341 -14.45 24.75 23.15
C ALA A 341 -15.37 25.87 22.61
N ASP A 342 -15.26 26.19 21.32
CA ASP A 342 -16.01 27.27 20.67
C ASP A 342 -17.28 26.74 19.99
N THR A 343 -17.42 25.42 19.85
CA THR A 343 -18.59 24.78 19.24
C THR A 343 -19.69 24.51 20.27
N PRO A 344 -20.97 24.80 19.97
CA PRO A 344 -22.08 24.44 20.85
C PRO A 344 -22.09 22.93 21.07
N SER A 345 -22.33 22.47 22.30
CA SER A 345 -22.62 21.06 22.56
C SER A 345 -23.98 20.72 21.94
N VAL A 346 -23.98 20.20 20.71
CA VAL A 346 -25.20 19.78 20.01
C VAL A 346 -25.50 18.34 20.39
N SER A 347 -26.68 18.09 20.96
CA SER A 347 -27.17 16.73 21.18
C SER A 347 -27.74 16.18 19.88
N ILE A 348 -26.97 15.37 19.15
CA ILE A 348 -27.54 14.45 18.17
C ILE A 348 -28.50 13.52 18.92
N GLN A 349 -29.70 13.28 18.41
CA GLN A 349 -30.70 12.39 19.03
C GLN A 349 -30.26 10.91 18.97
N SER A 350 -29.09 10.56 19.48
CA SER A 350 -28.67 9.18 19.74
C SER A 350 -27.37 9.11 20.54
N THR A 351 -27.38 9.49 21.82
CA THR A 351 -26.56 8.83 22.85
C THR A 351 -27.22 9.02 24.21
N ARG A 352 -27.46 7.92 24.93
CA ARG A 352 -27.76 7.97 26.37
C ARG A 352 -26.61 8.71 27.06
N ALA A 353 -26.97 9.60 27.99
CA ALA A 353 -26.07 10.37 28.82
C ALA A 353 -24.88 9.55 29.32
N ALA A 354 -23.67 9.98 28.96
CA ALA A 354 -22.43 9.48 29.54
C ALA A 354 -22.27 10.07 30.95
N SER A 355 -22.23 9.20 31.96
CA SER A 355 -21.85 9.57 33.33
C SER A 355 -20.38 9.97 33.38
N SER A 356 -20.13 11.17 33.88
CA SER A 356 -18.83 11.83 34.00
C SER A 356 -18.03 11.33 35.21
N GLU A 357 -17.35 10.18 35.13
CA GLU A 357 -16.40 9.77 36.18
C GLU A 357 -15.20 9.01 35.60
N ASP A 358 -14.23 9.74 35.02
CA ASP A 358 -12.81 9.33 35.05
C ASP A 358 -11.90 10.57 35.05
N PRO A 359 -11.36 10.98 36.22
CA PRO A 359 -10.50 12.15 36.35
C PRO A 359 -9.04 11.93 35.94
N GLN A 360 -8.64 10.79 35.35
CA GLN A 360 -7.25 10.52 34.96
C GLN A 360 -6.96 10.60 33.44
N SER A 361 -7.95 10.86 32.58
CA SER A 361 -7.70 11.12 31.14
C SER A 361 -7.14 12.53 30.89
N THR A 362 -5.87 12.75 31.22
CA THR A 362 -5.17 14.03 30.98
C THR A 362 -4.46 14.10 29.61
N GLY A 363 -4.90 13.30 28.64
CA GLY A 363 -4.42 13.33 27.25
C GLY A 363 -5.24 14.28 26.36
N ILE A 364 -4.60 14.85 25.34
CA ILE A 364 -5.17 15.75 24.31
C ILE A 364 -6.35 15.12 23.53
N LEU A 365 -6.57 13.81 23.68
CA LEU A 365 -7.65 13.03 23.09
C LEU A 365 -8.91 12.92 23.99
N ALA A 366 -9.00 13.66 25.10
CA ALA A 366 -10.12 13.63 26.03
C ALA A 366 -11.38 14.38 25.52
N ASN A 367 -11.82 14.13 24.27
CA ASN A 367 -13.20 14.46 23.88
C ASN A 367 -14.12 13.34 24.39
N PRO A 368 -15.14 13.62 25.24
CA PRO A 368 -16.13 12.63 25.65
C PRO A 368 -16.81 11.89 24.49
N ALA A 369 -16.90 12.52 23.32
CA ALA A 369 -17.43 11.90 22.09
C ALA A 369 -16.48 10.86 21.46
N LEU A 370 -15.19 10.90 21.79
CA LEU A 370 -14.15 9.95 21.38
C LEU A 370 -13.66 9.06 22.55
N GLN A 371 -14.30 9.13 23.73
CA GLN A 371 -13.92 8.36 24.92
C GLN A 371 -14.33 6.88 24.82
N TRP A 372 -13.82 6.21 23.81
CA TRP A 372 -14.07 4.80 23.63
C TRP A 372 -12.85 4.07 23.08
N TRP A 373 -12.01 3.61 24.00
CA TRP A 373 -10.84 2.77 23.72
C TRP A 373 -10.94 1.46 24.50
N GLY A 374 -12.03 0.71 24.35
CA GLY A 374 -12.20 -0.57 25.02
C GLY A 374 -12.98 -0.51 26.33
N LYS A 375 -14.17 0.12 26.34
CA LYS A 375 -15.14 -0.12 27.44
C LYS A 375 -15.95 -1.41 27.22
N VAL A 376 -16.02 -1.89 25.98
CA VAL A 376 -16.68 -3.13 25.60
C VAL A 376 -15.75 -3.89 24.64
N GLU A 377 -15.59 -5.19 24.84
CA GLU A 377 -14.80 -6.02 23.94
C GLU A 377 -15.44 -6.07 22.53
N PRO A 378 -14.66 -5.87 21.44
CA PRO A 378 -15.14 -5.96 20.06
C PRO A 378 -15.73 -7.30 19.68
N PHE A 379 -15.24 -8.36 20.33
CA PHE A 379 -15.75 -9.71 20.20
C PHE A 379 -15.80 -10.32 21.59
N SER A 380 -16.98 -10.77 22.02
CA SER A 380 -17.12 -11.46 23.31
C SER A 380 -16.54 -12.88 23.25
N SER A 381 -16.27 -13.47 24.41
CA SER A 381 -15.88 -14.88 24.52
C SER A 381 -16.91 -15.83 23.89
N THR A 382 -18.21 -15.49 23.89
CA THR A 382 -19.25 -16.28 23.21
C THR A 382 -19.19 -16.17 21.69
N GLN A 383 -18.64 -15.09 21.15
CA GLN A 383 -18.45 -14.86 19.72
C GLN A 383 -17.12 -15.42 19.20
N THR A 384 -16.18 -15.74 20.08
CA THR A 384 -14.86 -16.29 19.74
C THR A 384 -14.69 -17.76 20.13
N ALA A 385 -15.45 -18.28 21.10
CA ALA A 385 -15.30 -19.65 21.59
C ALA A 385 -15.91 -20.69 20.62
N ALA A 386 -15.08 -21.35 19.82
CA ALA A 386 -15.47 -22.53 19.02
C ALA A 386 -16.67 -22.28 18.09
N HIS A 387 -16.71 -21.13 17.43
CA HIS A 387 -17.70 -20.80 16.39
C HIS A 387 -17.00 -20.51 15.06
N GLY A 388 -17.56 -21.01 13.98
CA GLY A 388 -17.10 -20.78 12.62
C GLY A 388 -18.20 -20.25 11.70
N LEU A 389 -17.80 -19.53 10.66
CA LEU A 389 -18.67 -19.03 9.60
C LEU A 389 -18.37 -19.81 8.31
N GLU A 390 -19.40 -20.42 7.74
CA GLU A 390 -19.36 -21.04 6.41
C GLU A 390 -20.01 -20.07 5.42
N VAL A 391 -19.28 -19.58 4.43
CA VAL A 391 -19.71 -18.45 3.57
C VAL A 391 -19.72 -18.88 2.11
N VAL A 392 -20.78 -18.50 1.38
CA VAL A 392 -20.89 -18.72 -0.06
C VAL A 392 -20.35 -17.50 -0.80
N PRO A 393 -19.25 -17.63 -1.57
CA PRO A 393 -18.71 -16.54 -2.37
C PRO A 393 -19.51 -16.32 -3.66
N ILE A 394 -19.34 -15.15 -4.27
CA ILE A 394 -19.81 -14.85 -5.63
C ILE A 394 -18.87 -15.50 -6.66
N ALA A 395 -17.56 -15.35 -6.48
CA ALA A 395 -16.57 -15.98 -7.34
C ALA A 395 -16.31 -17.44 -6.94
N GLU A 396 -15.92 -18.27 -7.91
CA GLU A 396 -15.41 -19.62 -7.61
C GLU A 396 -14.08 -19.48 -6.84
N SER A 397 -14.16 -19.64 -5.51
CA SER A 397 -13.03 -19.43 -4.58
C SER A 397 -13.18 -20.27 -3.32
N ARG A 398 -12.05 -20.69 -2.73
CA ARG A 398 -12.02 -21.48 -1.49
C ARG A 398 -10.97 -20.92 -0.56
N SER A 399 -11.34 -20.58 0.67
CA SER A 399 -10.38 -20.09 1.65
C SER A 399 -10.73 -20.48 3.08
N LEU A 400 -9.70 -20.52 3.93
CA LEU A 400 -9.80 -20.66 5.38
C LEU A 400 -9.09 -19.48 6.03
N THR A 401 -9.78 -18.77 6.92
CA THR A 401 -9.19 -17.68 7.70
C THR A 401 -9.33 -17.99 9.19
N LEU A 402 -8.22 -17.94 9.92
CA LEU A 402 -8.17 -18.01 11.38
C LEU A 402 -7.85 -16.61 11.90
N SER A 403 -8.73 -16.06 12.74
CA SER A 403 -8.64 -14.68 13.22
C SER A 403 -8.63 -14.62 14.73
N TRP A 404 -7.68 -13.88 15.30
CA TRP A 404 -7.56 -13.64 16.74
C TRP A 404 -7.70 -12.16 17.04
N PRO A 405 -8.83 -11.73 17.61
CA PRO A 405 -8.97 -10.39 18.13
C PRO A 405 -8.11 -10.19 19.37
N ILE A 406 -7.30 -9.15 19.37
CA ILE A 406 -6.39 -8.75 20.44
C ILE A 406 -6.86 -7.41 20.94
N TRP A 407 -7.39 -7.42 22.16
CA TRP A 407 -7.95 -6.24 22.80
C TRP A 407 -6.84 -5.31 23.28
N VAL A 408 -6.83 -4.08 22.77
CA VAL A 408 -5.92 -3.02 23.21
C VAL A 408 -6.64 -2.18 24.26
N ARG A 409 -6.12 -2.16 25.49
CA ARG A 409 -6.79 -1.58 26.66
C ARG A 409 -6.44 -0.12 26.92
N SER A 410 -5.39 0.39 26.28
CA SER A 410 -4.97 1.78 26.42
C SER A 410 -4.23 2.32 25.19
N PRO A 411 -4.24 3.65 24.95
CA PRO A 411 -3.42 4.26 23.91
C PRO A 411 -1.92 3.99 24.07
N ALA A 412 -1.43 3.86 25.31
CA ALA A 412 -0.02 3.57 25.58
C ALA A 412 0.36 2.16 25.07
N GLU A 413 -0.49 1.16 25.35
CA GLU A 413 -0.33 -0.19 24.83
C GLU A 413 -0.37 -0.22 23.29
N ARG A 414 -1.28 0.55 22.67
CA ARG A 414 -1.34 0.70 21.20
C ARG A 414 -0.02 1.21 20.63
N VAL A 415 0.51 2.28 21.21
CA VAL A 415 1.78 2.88 20.77
C VAL A 415 2.94 1.91 20.99
N GLU A 416 2.95 1.20 22.11
CA GLU A 416 3.97 0.19 22.40
C GLU A 416 3.97 -0.93 21.37
N LEU A 417 2.81 -1.54 21.08
CA LEU A 417 2.65 -2.57 20.04
C LEU A 417 3.13 -2.07 18.67
N ARG A 418 2.84 -0.81 18.32
CA ARG A 418 3.29 -0.20 17.05
C ARG A 418 4.80 0.00 16.96
N ARG A 419 5.49 0.15 18.10
CA ARG A 419 6.94 0.39 18.20
C ARG A 419 7.75 -0.91 18.32
N THR A 420 7.26 -1.88 19.09
CA THR A 420 7.92 -3.18 19.29
C THR A 420 7.51 -4.23 18.26
N LYS A 421 6.32 -4.08 17.66
CA LYS A 421 5.80 -4.82 16.48
C LYS A 421 5.82 -6.36 16.63
N PRO A 422 5.31 -6.94 17.74
CA PRO A 422 5.26 -8.39 17.90
C PRO A 422 4.37 -9.06 16.83
N ASP A 423 3.31 -8.39 16.42
CA ASP A 423 2.41 -8.80 15.33
C ASP A 423 3.15 -8.92 14.00
N PHE A 424 4.00 -7.95 13.65
CA PHE A 424 4.82 -8.01 12.45
C PHE A 424 5.77 -9.22 12.48
N ILE A 425 6.43 -9.47 13.61
CA ILE A 425 7.38 -10.58 13.74
C ILE A 425 6.66 -11.92 13.55
N LEU A 426 5.51 -12.09 14.21
CA LEU A 426 4.73 -13.32 14.14
C LEU A 426 4.09 -13.52 12.76
N SER A 427 3.52 -12.47 12.18
CA SER A 427 2.97 -12.53 10.80
C SER A 427 4.05 -12.89 9.79
N HIS A 428 5.27 -12.35 9.96
CA HIS A 428 6.39 -12.69 9.10
C HIS A 428 6.79 -14.16 9.19
N LEU A 429 6.84 -14.74 10.39
CA LEU A 429 7.22 -16.14 10.60
C LEU A 429 6.13 -17.10 10.12
N ILE A 430 4.86 -16.83 10.45
CA ILE A 430 3.71 -17.67 10.06
C ILE A 430 3.50 -17.60 8.54
N GLY A 431 3.62 -16.40 7.96
CA GLY A 431 3.54 -16.16 6.51
C GLY A 431 4.85 -16.38 5.75
N HIS A 432 5.87 -16.98 6.38
CA HIS A 432 7.15 -17.24 5.72
C HIS A 432 6.95 -18.22 4.55
N GLU A 433 7.62 -17.98 3.42
CA GLU A 433 7.45 -18.82 2.22
C GLU A 433 8.70 -19.63 1.86
N GLY A 434 9.78 -19.51 2.64
CA GLY A 434 10.99 -20.32 2.49
C GLY A 434 10.84 -21.76 3.01
N LYS A 435 11.88 -22.56 2.80
CA LYS A 435 11.91 -23.99 3.13
C LYS A 435 11.53 -24.26 4.60
N GLY A 436 10.68 -25.27 4.80
CA GLY A 436 10.25 -25.71 6.13
C GLY A 436 9.19 -24.82 6.78
N SER A 437 8.72 -23.77 6.09
CA SER A 437 7.62 -22.95 6.57
C SER A 437 6.26 -23.66 6.50
N LEU A 438 5.26 -23.07 7.16
CA LEU A 438 3.87 -23.50 7.06
C LEU A 438 3.38 -23.58 5.60
N ARG A 439 3.65 -22.54 4.80
CA ARG A 439 3.30 -22.54 3.37
C ARG A 439 4.00 -23.68 2.63
N SER A 440 5.32 -23.87 2.82
CA SER A 440 6.09 -24.90 2.14
C SER A 440 5.51 -26.30 2.39
N TYR A 441 5.19 -26.61 3.66
CA TYR A 441 4.53 -27.87 4.04
C TYR A 441 3.16 -28.06 3.35
N LEU A 442 2.29 -27.05 3.43
CA LEU A 442 0.93 -27.14 2.90
C LEU A 442 0.88 -27.20 1.36
N VAL A 443 1.82 -26.53 0.68
CA VAL A 443 1.97 -26.59 -0.78
C VAL A 443 2.42 -27.98 -1.21
N GLN A 444 3.36 -28.61 -0.48
CA GLN A 444 3.81 -29.99 -0.78
C GLN A 444 2.68 -31.02 -0.63
N LYS A 445 1.70 -30.78 0.23
CA LYS A 445 0.48 -31.60 0.34
C LYS A 445 -0.54 -31.36 -0.78
N GLY A 446 -0.35 -30.32 -1.59
CA GLY A 446 -1.29 -29.91 -2.63
C GLY A 446 -2.57 -29.25 -2.07
N TRP A 447 -2.55 -28.79 -0.83
CA TRP A 447 -3.74 -28.26 -0.14
C TRP A 447 -3.94 -26.76 -0.32
N VAL A 448 -2.88 -25.99 -0.56
CA VAL A 448 -2.97 -24.52 -0.59
C VAL A 448 -2.25 -23.93 -1.81
N ASN A 449 -2.70 -22.74 -2.22
CA ASN A 449 -1.99 -21.92 -3.20
C ASN A 449 -1.08 -20.89 -2.51
N TYR A 450 -1.57 -20.23 -1.46
CA TYR A 450 -0.78 -19.35 -0.61
C TYR A 450 -1.32 -19.29 0.83
N VAL A 451 -0.44 -18.84 1.73
CA VAL A 451 -0.73 -18.56 3.13
C VAL A 451 -0.25 -17.15 3.40
N GLN A 452 -1.08 -16.34 4.06
CA GLN A 452 -0.72 -14.99 4.47
C GLN A 452 -1.09 -14.81 5.94
N ALA A 453 -0.20 -14.19 6.70
CA ALA A 453 -0.52 -13.71 8.04
C ALA A 453 -0.34 -12.20 8.08
N TYR A 454 -1.25 -11.50 8.74
CA TYR A 454 -1.24 -10.03 8.84
C TYR A 454 -2.15 -9.56 9.98
N THR A 455 -1.99 -8.30 10.38
CA THR A 455 -2.97 -7.61 11.22
C THR A 455 -3.99 -6.95 10.29
N GLY A 456 -5.23 -7.44 10.30
CA GLY A 456 -6.32 -6.97 9.43
C GLY A 456 -6.98 -5.72 9.98
N THR A 457 -8.00 -5.90 10.82
CA THR A 457 -8.67 -4.78 11.50
C THR A 457 -7.74 -4.20 12.57
N GLU A 458 -7.44 -2.91 12.47
CA GLU A 458 -6.63 -2.20 13.47
C GLU A 458 -7.24 -0.85 13.83
N ILE A 459 -7.92 -0.84 14.97
CA ILE A 459 -8.59 0.33 15.55
C ILE A 459 -7.96 0.66 16.90
N SER A 460 -8.37 1.75 17.54
CA SER A 460 -7.77 2.20 18.81
C SER A 460 -7.79 1.18 19.93
N ASP A 461 -8.78 0.28 19.95
CA ASP A 461 -8.96 -0.71 21.00
C ASP A 461 -8.93 -2.17 20.51
N CYS A 462 -8.55 -2.44 19.25
CA CYS A 462 -8.50 -3.80 18.76
C CYS A 462 -7.53 -3.95 17.59
N GLN A 463 -6.77 -5.03 17.62
CA GLN A 463 -6.05 -5.58 16.47
C GLN A 463 -6.58 -6.98 16.20
N VAL A 464 -6.97 -7.28 14.96
CA VAL A 464 -7.32 -8.65 14.56
C VAL A 464 -6.14 -9.24 13.81
N PHE A 465 -5.51 -10.24 14.42
CA PHE A 465 -4.42 -10.99 13.79
C PHE A 465 -5.01 -12.12 12.96
N ASP A 466 -4.78 -12.12 11.65
CA ASP A 466 -5.35 -13.05 10.69
C ASP A 466 -4.28 -13.98 10.12
N VAL A 467 -4.66 -15.25 9.94
CA VAL A 467 -3.97 -16.21 9.08
C VAL A 467 -4.96 -16.64 8.00
N HIS A 468 -4.78 -16.08 6.81
CA HIS A 468 -5.59 -16.36 5.63
C HIS A 468 -4.91 -17.40 4.73
N ILE A 469 -5.68 -18.37 4.26
CA ILE A 469 -5.20 -19.50 3.48
C ILE A 469 -6.12 -19.70 2.28
N ASP A 470 -5.56 -19.58 1.08
CA ASP A 470 -6.24 -19.90 -0.17
C ASP A 470 -6.08 -21.40 -0.47
N LEU A 471 -7.21 -22.08 -0.65
CA LEU A 471 -7.30 -23.54 -0.68
C LEU A 471 -7.48 -24.05 -2.10
N THR A 472 -6.85 -25.19 -2.39
CA THR A 472 -7.25 -26.03 -3.53
C THR A 472 -8.57 -26.74 -3.23
N GLU A 473 -9.19 -27.37 -4.23
CA GLU A 473 -10.35 -28.25 -3.99
C GLU A 473 -10.02 -29.36 -2.98
N GLU A 474 -8.82 -29.91 -3.04
CA GLU A 474 -8.36 -30.94 -2.12
C GLU A 474 -8.09 -30.37 -0.72
N GLY A 475 -7.49 -29.18 -0.63
CA GLY A 475 -7.29 -28.49 0.65
C GLY A 475 -8.58 -28.17 1.38
N HIS A 476 -9.66 -27.87 0.66
CA HIS A 476 -10.98 -27.67 1.27
C HIS A 476 -11.52 -28.92 1.97
N LYS A 477 -11.27 -30.10 1.41
CA LYS A 477 -11.61 -31.38 2.06
C LYS A 477 -10.76 -31.62 3.31
N HIS A 478 -9.51 -31.16 3.30
CA HIS A 478 -8.54 -31.27 4.38
C HIS A 478 -8.44 -30.03 5.30
N ARG A 479 -9.46 -29.16 5.32
CA ARG A 479 -9.40 -27.87 6.06
C ARG A 479 -9.09 -27.99 7.56
N VAL A 480 -9.50 -29.09 8.21
CA VAL A 480 -9.18 -29.36 9.62
C VAL A 480 -7.70 -29.69 9.81
N ASP A 481 -7.11 -30.44 8.86
CA ASP A 481 -5.68 -30.77 8.85
C ASP A 481 -4.84 -29.52 8.54
N VAL A 482 -5.30 -28.68 7.60
CA VAL A 482 -4.69 -27.39 7.28
C VAL A 482 -4.64 -26.49 8.52
N ALA A 483 -5.76 -26.34 9.24
CA ALA A 483 -5.79 -25.61 10.51
C ALA A 483 -4.87 -26.23 11.56
N SER A 484 -4.80 -27.57 11.63
CA SER A 484 -3.88 -28.28 12.53
C SER A 484 -2.42 -27.91 12.25
N ALA A 485 -2.01 -27.80 10.98
CA ALA A 485 -0.66 -27.34 10.64
C ALA A 485 -0.38 -25.90 11.11
N VAL A 486 -1.38 -25.00 11.07
CA VAL A 486 -1.24 -23.65 11.63
C VAL A 486 -0.98 -23.72 13.14
N PHE A 487 -1.79 -24.48 13.86
CA PHE A 487 -1.62 -24.63 15.31
C PHE A 487 -0.34 -25.36 15.70
N ALA A 488 0.14 -26.31 14.89
CA ALA A 488 1.46 -26.92 15.05
C ALA A 488 2.59 -25.89 14.89
N TYR A 489 2.47 -24.99 13.91
CA TYR A 489 3.45 -23.92 13.73
C TYR A 489 3.41 -22.89 14.87
N LEU A 490 2.23 -22.56 15.39
CA LEU A 490 2.09 -21.73 16.60
C LEU A 490 2.72 -22.40 17.83
N ASP A 491 2.55 -23.71 17.98
CA ASP A 491 3.20 -24.50 19.04
C ASP A 491 4.73 -24.52 18.88
N LEU A 492 5.24 -24.64 17.64
CA LEU A 492 6.66 -24.53 17.33
C LEU A 492 7.22 -23.17 17.78
N LEU A 493 6.51 -22.08 17.50
CA LEU A 493 6.91 -20.74 17.94
C LEU A 493 6.91 -20.63 19.48
N LYS A 494 5.91 -21.21 20.17
CA LYS A 494 5.82 -21.20 21.64
C LYS A 494 6.94 -21.99 22.31
N GLN A 495 7.40 -23.07 21.68
CA GLN A 495 8.45 -23.95 22.20
C GLN A 495 9.86 -23.56 21.75
N SER A 496 9.99 -22.62 20.81
CA SER A 496 11.28 -22.12 20.36
C SER A 496 12.07 -21.45 21.50
N THR A 497 13.40 -21.45 21.38
CA THR A 497 14.30 -20.84 22.37
C THR A 497 15.07 -19.68 21.74
N ILE A 498 15.43 -18.70 22.57
CA ILE A 498 16.12 -17.47 22.13
C ILE A 498 17.48 -17.79 21.49
N GLY A 499 18.18 -18.81 22.01
CA GLY A 499 19.51 -19.19 21.55
C GLY A 499 20.58 -18.12 21.80
N GLY A 500 21.77 -18.31 21.24
CA GLY A 500 22.88 -17.34 21.30
C GLY A 500 23.69 -17.35 22.61
N THR A 501 24.37 -16.23 22.89
CA THR A 501 25.29 -16.07 24.03
C THR A 501 24.72 -15.10 25.06
N GLY A 502 23.89 -15.59 25.99
CA GLY A 502 23.27 -14.78 27.03
C GLY A 502 22.70 -15.61 28.18
N ALA A 503 22.26 -14.94 29.26
CA ALA A 503 21.63 -15.60 30.41
C ALA A 503 20.30 -16.26 30.04
N ASP A 504 19.57 -15.68 29.08
CA ASP A 504 18.23 -16.13 28.65
C ASP A 504 18.27 -17.02 27.40
N LYS A 505 19.44 -17.49 26.95
CA LYS A 505 19.58 -18.27 25.70
C LYS A 505 18.70 -19.53 25.67
N ASP A 506 18.45 -20.13 26.83
CA ASP A 506 17.66 -21.35 26.98
C ASP A 506 16.18 -21.04 27.32
N ALA A 507 15.82 -19.76 27.45
CA ALA A 507 14.44 -19.36 27.71
C ALA A 507 13.59 -19.45 26.42
N PHE A 508 12.29 -19.71 26.59
CA PHE A 508 11.34 -19.72 25.49
C PHE A 508 11.25 -18.34 24.83
N GLY A 509 11.28 -18.30 23.51
CA GLY A 509 11.26 -17.07 22.74
C GLY A 509 11.75 -17.27 21.32
N ILE A 510 11.56 -16.26 20.48
CA ILE A 510 11.98 -16.30 19.09
C ILE A 510 13.51 -16.19 19.03
N PRO A 511 14.20 -16.97 18.18
CA PRO A 511 15.65 -16.89 18.06
C PRO A 511 16.18 -15.46 17.84
N ALA A 512 17.22 -15.08 18.58
CA ALA A 512 17.75 -13.71 18.58
C ALA A 512 18.16 -13.22 17.19
N TYR A 513 18.75 -14.10 16.36
CA TYR A 513 19.17 -13.73 15.01
C TYR A 513 17.99 -13.27 14.14
N LEU A 514 16.79 -13.86 14.27
CA LEU A 514 15.62 -13.44 13.48
C LEU A 514 15.20 -12.02 13.84
N ILE A 515 15.22 -11.68 15.13
CA ILE A 515 14.92 -10.33 15.61
C ILE A 515 15.96 -9.33 15.07
N GLU A 516 17.24 -9.68 15.13
CA GLU A 516 18.33 -8.86 14.60
C GLU A 516 18.21 -8.66 13.07
N GLU A 517 17.83 -9.70 12.33
CA GLU A 517 17.58 -9.63 10.89
C GLU A 517 16.42 -8.68 10.57
N PHE A 518 15.29 -8.76 11.28
CA PHE A 518 14.15 -7.85 11.09
C PHE A 518 14.52 -6.39 11.39
N ALA A 519 15.21 -6.14 12.50
CA ALA A 519 15.66 -4.79 12.86
C ALA A 519 16.65 -4.23 11.83
N THR A 520 17.59 -5.05 11.35
CA THR A 520 18.56 -4.68 10.32
C THR A 520 17.86 -4.34 9.01
N LEU A 521 16.96 -5.19 8.53
CA LEU A 521 16.21 -4.98 7.29
C LEU A 521 15.32 -3.75 7.36
N SER A 522 14.63 -3.53 8.47
CA SER A 522 13.84 -2.32 8.71
C SER A 522 14.71 -1.07 8.65
N LYS A 523 15.85 -1.07 9.35
CA LYS A 523 16.78 0.06 9.34
C LYS A 523 17.31 0.35 7.93
N VAL A 524 17.75 -0.69 7.21
CA VAL A 524 18.27 -0.57 5.84
C VAL A 524 17.20 -0.02 4.90
N ARG A 525 15.95 -0.53 4.98
CA ARG A 525 14.81 -0.02 4.19
C ARG A 525 14.47 1.43 4.54
N PHE A 526 14.57 1.81 5.82
CA PHE A 526 14.33 3.18 6.26
C PHE A 526 15.41 4.12 5.73
N ASP A 527 16.69 3.81 5.96
CA ASP A 527 17.83 4.65 5.60
C ASP A 527 17.91 4.91 4.08
N PHE A 528 17.65 3.87 3.27
CA PHE A 528 17.72 3.93 1.80
C PHE A 528 16.34 3.98 1.12
N GLY A 529 15.30 4.33 1.87
CA GLY A 529 13.94 4.44 1.35
C GLY A 529 13.80 5.66 0.43
N GLU A 530 13.30 5.44 -0.79
CA GLU A 530 13.12 6.49 -1.79
C GLU A 530 12.07 7.53 -1.38
N LYS A 531 12.15 8.72 -2.02
CA LYS A 531 11.07 9.72 -1.94
C LYS A 531 9.86 9.18 -2.70
N GLY A 532 8.73 9.09 -2.01
CA GLY A 532 7.46 8.70 -2.61
C GLY A 532 6.76 9.87 -3.30
N ASP A 533 5.57 9.58 -3.84
CA ASP A 533 4.63 10.60 -4.30
C ASP A 533 4.26 11.57 -3.15
N PRO A 534 4.28 12.91 -3.37
CA PRO A 534 3.99 13.89 -2.32
C PRO A 534 2.64 13.72 -1.63
N ALA A 535 1.55 13.50 -2.37
CA ALA A 535 0.20 13.34 -1.80
C ALA A 535 0.13 12.12 -0.89
N SER A 536 0.60 10.97 -1.39
CA SER A 536 0.68 9.74 -0.62
C SER A 536 1.50 9.91 0.66
N TYR A 537 2.62 10.64 0.57
CA TYR A 537 3.52 10.89 1.69
C TYR A 537 2.86 11.74 2.78
N VAL A 538 2.22 12.86 2.44
CA VAL A 538 1.54 13.72 3.43
C VAL A 538 0.33 13.03 4.07
N SER A 539 -0.41 12.20 3.32
CA SER A 539 -1.52 11.41 3.85
C SER A 539 -1.06 10.38 4.89
N THR A 540 0.06 9.69 4.64
CA THR A 540 0.66 8.79 5.65
C THR A 540 1.11 9.56 6.89
N LEU A 541 1.67 10.76 6.73
CA LEU A 541 2.16 11.55 7.87
C LEU A 541 1.03 11.97 8.81
N VAL A 542 -0.11 12.46 8.29
CA VAL A 542 -1.23 12.86 9.15
C VAL A 542 -1.83 11.68 9.93
N ALA A 543 -1.98 10.52 9.29
CA ALA A 543 -2.42 9.30 9.99
C ALA A 543 -1.42 8.89 11.10
N ASN A 544 -0.12 8.95 10.82
CA ASN A 544 0.91 8.68 11.84
C ASN A 544 0.84 9.67 13.01
N MET A 545 0.53 10.95 12.74
CA MET A 545 0.37 11.96 13.78
C MET A 545 -0.80 11.64 14.71
N GLN A 546 -1.85 10.98 14.25
CA GLN A 546 -2.94 10.53 15.15
C GLN A 546 -2.49 9.46 16.13
N VAL A 547 -1.57 8.58 15.72
CA VAL A 547 -1.05 7.50 16.57
C VAL A 547 0.05 7.99 17.52
N PHE A 548 1.02 8.74 17.01
CA PHE A 548 2.19 9.15 17.79
C PHE A 548 1.97 10.55 18.37
N ALA A 549 2.17 10.71 19.68
CA ALA A 549 2.12 12.01 20.32
C ALA A 549 3.43 12.80 20.12
N ASP A 550 4.58 12.11 20.16
CA ASP A 550 5.90 12.71 19.99
C ASP A 550 6.20 13.02 18.50
N PRO A 551 6.40 14.30 18.13
CA PRO A 551 6.74 14.66 16.75
C PRO A 551 8.04 14.04 16.24
N SER A 552 8.99 13.72 17.12
CA SER A 552 10.29 13.18 16.70
C SER A 552 10.17 11.86 15.92
N VAL A 553 9.07 11.13 16.12
CA VAL A 553 8.83 9.81 15.54
C VAL A 553 7.69 9.75 14.51
N TYR A 554 7.14 10.88 14.05
CA TYR A 554 6.10 10.88 13.01
C TYR A 554 6.51 10.16 11.72
N ILE A 555 7.81 10.13 11.43
CA ILE A 555 8.39 9.45 10.27
C ILE A 555 8.97 8.08 10.65
N SER A 556 9.75 8.01 11.73
CA SER A 556 10.49 6.80 12.10
C SER A 556 9.65 5.76 12.83
N GLY A 557 8.69 6.17 13.67
CA GLY A 557 7.88 5.30 14.53
C GLY A 557 7.20 4.13 13.82
N PRO A 558 6.50 4.33 12.68
CA PRO A 558 5.88 3.22 11.97
C PRO A 558 6.90 2.34 11.23
N ASN A 559 8.12 2.83 10.97
CA ASN A 559 9.10 2.16 10.10
C ASN A 559 10.18 1.39 10.86
N LEU A 560 10.68 1.94 11.97
CA LEU A 560 11.75 1.36 12.77
C LEU A 560 11.20 0.50 13.90
N PHE A 561 11.97 -0.51 14.29
CA PHE A 561 11.75 -1.28 15.50
C PHE A 561 12.45 -0.58 16.65
N ASP A 562 11.71 -0.35 17.74
CA ASP A 562 12.37 -0.32 19.05
C ASP A 562 12.87 -1.73 19.38
N ALA A 563 13.87 -1.84 20.26
CA ALA A 563 14.45 -3.14 20.64
C ALA A 563 13.33 -4.16 20.94
N PRO A 564 13.13 -5.18 20.07
CA PRO A 564 11.95 -6.03 20.18
C PRO A 564 12.04 -6.88 21.44
N ASP A 565 11.00 -6.78 22.29
CA ASP A 565 10.96 -7.47 23.56
C ASP A 565 10.37 -8.88 23.40
N GLN A 566 11.19 -9.88 23.73
CA GLN A 566 10.79 -11.29 23.79
C GLN A 566 9.56 -11.51 24.68
N ALA A 567 9.41 -10.74 25.76
CA ALA A 567 8.25 -10.87 26.64
C ALA A 567 6.95 -10.44 25.94
N GLN A 568 6.99 -9.36 25.15
CA GLN A 568 5.83 -8.90 24.38
C GLN A 568 5.45 -9.89 23.28
N ILE A 569 6.44 -10.45 22.56
CA ILE A 569 6.18 -11.48 21.55
C ILE A 569 5.52 -12.70 22.20
N ARG A 570 6.02 -13.17 23.35
CA ARG A 570 5.40 -14.27 24.10
C ARG A 570 3.98 -13.94 24.56
N HIS A 571 3.75 -12.72 25.06
CA HIS A 571 2.43 -12.28 25.49
C HIS A 571 1.44 -12.29 24.32
N PHE A 572 1.83 -11.75 23.17
CA PHE A 572 1.00 -11.75 21.96
C PHE A 572 0.71 -13.18 21.49
N LEU A 573 1.74 -14.03 21.39
CA LEU A 573 1.61 -15.42 20.96
C LEU A 573 0.74 -16.27 21.89
N ALA A 574 0.64 -15.91 23.18
CA ALA A 574 -0.23 -16.58 24.14
C ALA A 574 -1.72 -16.40 23.83
N HIS A 575 -2.12 -15.34 23.11
CA HIS A 575 -3.50 -15.11 22.68
C HIS A 575 -3.89 -15.98 21.47
N LEU A 576 -2.91 -16.43 20.67
CA LEU A 576 -3.13 -17.24 19.48
C LEU A 576 -3.40 -18.71 19.87
N THR A 577 -4.63 -18.98 20.31
CA THR A 577 -5.09 -20.30 20.76
C THR A 577 -6.29 -20.80 19.95
N PRO A 578 -6.52 -22.12 19.85
CA PRO A 578 -7.67 -22.66 19.14
C PRO A 578 -9.02 -22.16 19.66
N THR A 579 -9.17 -22.00 20.97
CA THR A 579 -10.42 -21.58 21.60
C THR A 579 -10.69 -20.08 21.49
N ALA A 580 -9.68 -19.28 21.18
CA ALA A 580 -9.83 -17.84 20.92
C ALA A 580 -9.95 -17.52 19.42
N ALA A 581 -9.72 -18.51 18.55
CA ALA A 581 -9.76 -18.33 17.11
C ALA A 581 -11.19 -18.23 16.59
N ARG A 582 -11.49 -17.16 15.85
CA ARG A 582 -12.64 -17.11 14.93
C ARG A 582 -12.24 -17.78 13.63
N VAL A 583 -13.11 -18.61 13.06
CA VAL A 583 -12.81 -19.37 11.84
C VAL A 583 -13.80 -19.03 10.74
N MET A 584 -13.31 -18.52 9.61
CA MET A 584 -14.12 -18.27 8.43
C MET A 584 -13.72 -19.21 7.29
N MET A 585 -14.69 -19.96 6.78
CA MET A 585 -14.54 -20.89 5.67
C MET A 585 -15.37 -20.37 4.50
N VAL A 586 -14.74 -20.16 3.35
CA VAL A 586 -15.39 -19.69 2.13
C VAL A 586 -15.33 -20.81 1.11
N ALA A 587 -16.48 -21.21 0.54
CA ALA A 587 -16.55 -22.17 -0.56
C ALA A 587 -17.95 -22.18 -1.22
N PRO A 588 -18.06 -22.41 -2.54
CA PRO A 588 -19.35 -22.58 -3.22
C PRO A 588 -20.16 -23.77 -2.68
N ASP A 589 -19.48 -24.79 -2.16
CA ASP A 589 -20.05 -26.03 -1.63
C ASP A 589 -21.08 -25.80 -0.50
N PHE A 590 -20.98 -24.69 0.23
CA PHE A 590 -21.89 -24.35 1.33
C PHE A 590 -23.28 -23.92 0.87
N LYS A 591 -23.50 -23.69 -0.44
CA LYS A 591 -24.80 -23.26 -1.00
C LYS A 591 -25.95 -24.23 -0.71
N ASN A 592 -25.64 -25.50 -0.42
CA ASN A 592 -26.64 -26.55 -0.21
C ASN A 592 -27.19 -26.62 1.21
N HIS A 593 -26.82 -25.70 2.12
CA HIS A 593 -27.26 -25.68 3.52
C HIS A 593 -28.36 -24.62 3.76
N THR A 594 -28.94 -24.59 4.96
CA THR A 594 -29.81 -23.47 5.37
C THR A 594 -28.93 -22.24 5.66
N LEU A 595 -29.13 -21.16 4.92
CA LEU A 595 -28.26 -19.98 4.97
C LEU A 595 -28.97 -18.79 5.62
N LEU A 596 -28.23 -18.08 6.47
CA LEU A 596 -28.50 -16.72 6.91
C LEU A 596 -28.03 -15.74 5.81
N THR A 597 -28.53 -14.51 5.89
CA THR A 597 -28.19 -13.44 4.94
C THR A 597 -27.62 -12.23 5.69
N GLY A 598 -26.42 -11.79 5.28
CA GLY A 598 -25.77 -10.58 5.81
C GLY A 598 -26.57 -9.32 5.49
N ARG A 599 -26.50 -8.31 6.37
CA ARG A 599 -27.48 -7.21 6.41
C ARG A 599 -27.48 -6.32 5.17
N TYR A 600 -26.31 -5.96 4.66
CA TYR A 600 -26.17 -4.93 3.62
C TYR A 600 -25.75 -5.46 2.26
N TYR A 601 -25.04 -6.58 2.21
CA TYR A 601 -24.48 -7.13 0.98
C TYR A 601 -25.21 -8.39 0.49
N GLY A 602 -26.16 -8.93 1.27
CA GLY A 602 -26.80 -10.20 0.91
C GLY A 602 -25.83 -11.38 0.96
N THR A 603 -24.84 -11.34 1.85
CA THR A 603 -23.86 -12.42 2.01
C THR A 603 -24.54 -13.66 2.55
N GLU A 604 -24.58 -14.75 1.78
CA GLU A 604 -25.15 -16.02 2.23
C GLU A 604 -24.12 -16.76 3.09
N TYR A 605 -24.51 -17.15 4.31
CA TYR A 605 -23.60 -17.83 5.24
C TYR A 605 -24.34 -18.74 6.23
N ASN A 606 -23.62 -19.61 6.91
CA ASN A 606 -24.10 -20.43 8.01
C ASN A 606 -23.15 -20.30 9.22
N GLN A 607 -23.70 -20.49 10.43
CA GLN A 607 -22.90 -20.57 11.65
C GLN A 607 -22.70 -22.04 12.04
N LYS A 608 -21.46 -22.42 12.34
CA LYS A 608 -21.08 -23.77 12.73
C LYS A 608 -20.40 -23.77 14.10
N ALA A 609 -20.83 -24.64 15.00
CA ALA A 609 -20.08 -24.92 16.22
C ALA A 609 -18.85 -25.81 15.89
N LEU A 610 -17.67 -25.39 16.35
CA LEU A 610 -16.37 -26.03 16.08
C LEU A 610 -15.81 -26.72 17.33
N VAL A 611 -16.66 -27.31 18.16
CA VAL A 611 -16.26 -27.87 19.46
C VAL A 611 -15.27 -29.04 19.29
N GLU A 612 -15.49 -29.92 18.31
CA GLU A 612 -14.61 -31.06 18.04
C GLU A 612 -13.30 -30.62 17.38
N GLU A 613 -13.38 -29.70 16.42
CA GLU A 613 -12.21 -29.16 15.74
C GLU A 613 -11.29 -28.40 16.71
N THR A 614 -11.85 -27.55 17.58
CA THR A 614 -11.06 -26.81 18.59
C THR A 614 -10.40 -27.73 19.60
N GLN A 615 -11.06 -28.83 20.02
CA GLN A 615 -10.43 -29.86 20.85
C GLN A 615 -9.28 -30.57 20.13
N THR A 616 -9.47 -30.89 18.86
CA THR A 616 -8.44 -31.50 18.01
C THR A 616 -7.21 -30.58 17.94
N TRP A 617 -7.42 -29.32 17.57
CA TRP A 617 -6.38 -28.30 17.45
C TRP A 617 -5.66 -28.00 18.76
N ALA A 618 -6.35 -28.08 19.91
CA ALA A 618 -5.73 -27.89 21.22
C ALA A 618 -4.73 -28.99 21.59
N ASN A 619 -4.85 -30.18 20.99
CA ASN A 619 -3.97 -31.32 21.24
C ASN A 619 -2.81 -31.42 20.24
N VAL A 620 -2.82 -30.61 19.18
CA VAL A 620 -1.73 -30.59 18.18
C VAL A 620 -0.42 -30.15 18.82
N ARG A 621 0.68 -30.83 18.47
CA ARG A 621 2.03 -30.45 18.88
C ARG A 621 2.96 -30.34 17.68
N ALA A 622 3.94 -29.44 17.76
CA ALA A 622 4.95 -29.24 16.71
C ALA A 622 5.74 -30.52 16.40
N VAL A 623 5.97 -31.38 17.40
CA VAL A 623 6.67 -32.65 17.24
C VAL A 623 5.97 -33.63 16.27
N ASP A 624 4.66 -33.47 16.08
CA ASP A 624 3.88 -34.28 15.13
C ASP A 624 4.09 -33.83 13.67
N PHE A 625 4.77 -32.69 13.46
CA PHE A 625 5.02 -32.06 12.17
C PHE A 625 6.53 -31.76 11.98
N PRO A 626 7.39 -32.80 11.89
CA PRO A 626 8.85 -32.63 11.86
C PRO A 626 9.38 -31.84 10.64
N GLU A 627 8.58 -31.67 9.59
CA GLU A 627 8.91 -30.87 8.42
C GLU A 627 8.78 -29.35 8.67
N LEU A 628 8.01 -28.95 9.69
CA LEU A 628 7.86 -27.55 10.08
C LEU A 628 9.08 -27.09 10.89
N THR A 629 9.74 -26.05 10.41
CA THR A 629 10.94 -25.48 11.02
C THR A 629 10.92 -23.96 10.97
N LEU A 630 11.73 -23.33 11.83
CA LEU A 630 11.99 -21.90 11.74
C LEU A 630 12.94 -21.60 10.57
N PRO A 631 12.82 -20.40 9.93
CA PRO A 631 13.71 -20.00 8.85
C PRO A 631 15.17 -20.05 9.29
N ALA A 632 16.07 -20.53 8.42
CA ALA A 632 17.51 -20.45 8.70
C ALA A 632 18.04 -19.01 8.50
N PRO A 633 19.19 -18.65 9.10
CA PRO A 633 19.83 -17.35 8.84
C PRO A 633 20.06 -17.09 7.34
N SER A 634 19.76 -15.88 6.88
CA SER A 634 19.81 -15.56 5.45
C SER A 634 21.21 -15.12 4.97
N ASP A 635 21.75 -15.81 3.96
CA ASP A 635 23.01 -15.45 3.31
C ASP A 635 22.88 -14.28 2.30
N LEU A 636 21.64 -13.88 1.98
CA LEU A 636 21.34 -12.84 0.98
C LEU A 636 21.29 -11.44 1.57
N LEU A 637 21.38 -11.30 2.90
CA LEU A 637 21.33 -9.98 3.54
C LEU A 637 22.50 -9.09 3.05
N PRO A 638 22.20 -7.86 2.60
CA PRO A 638 23.23 -6.93 2.17
C PRO A 638 24.06 -6.47 3.37
N LYS A 639 25.39 -6.55 3.22
CA LYS A 639 26.37 -6.11 4.22
C LYS A 639 27.20 -4.93 3.73
N ASN A 640 27.33 -4.77 2.42
CA ASN A 640 28.06 -3.69 1.79
C ASN A 640 27.10 -2.65 1.17
N PHE A 641 27.17 -1.42 1.65
CA PHE A 641 26.38 -0.29 1.13
C PHE A 641 27.27 0.83 0.54
N ASP A 642 28.54 0.54 0.28
CA ASP A 642 29.48 1.50 -0.28
C ASP A 642 29.10 1.90 -1.70
N LEU A 643 29.28 3.19 -2.00
CA LEU A 643 29.02 3.74 -3.33
C LEU A 643 30.27 3.58 -4.22
N VAL A 644 30.07 3.05 -5.41
CA VAL A 644 31.07 2.93 -6.48
C VAL A 644 31.45 4.32 -7.00
N SER A 645 30.48 5.22 -7.12
CA SER A 645 30.76 6.61 -7.49
C SER A 645 31.54 7.31 -6.38
N LYS A 646 32.65 7.94 -6.75
CA LYS A 646 33.47 8.79 -5.88
C LYS A 646 33.08 10.26 -5.95
N THR A 647 32.06 10.59 -6.75
CA THR A 647 31.60 11.96 -6.95
C THR A 647 30.87 12.44 -5.68
N ASP A 648 31.40 13.49 -5.04
CA ASP A 648 30.72 14.13 -3.93
C ASP A 648 29.70 15.15 -4.45
N THR A 649 28.45 14.72 -4.58
CA THR A 649 27.35 15.56 -5.06
C THR A 649 26.99 16.72 -4.14
N SER A 650 27.44 16.73 -2.88
CA SER A 650 27.18 17.83 -1.95
C SER A 650 27.88 19.13 -2.37
N LEU A 651 28.97 19.00 -3.14
CA LEU A 651 29.77 20.12 -3.64
C LEU A 651 29.31 20.63 -5.01
N LEU A 652 28.34 19.96 -5.64
CA LEU A 652 27.83 20.30 -6.96
C LEU A 652 26.71 21.34 -6.89
N SER A 653 26.71 22.26 -7.85
CA SER A 653 25.57 23.15 -8.10
C SER A 653 24.35 22.35 -8.58
N ASP A 654 23.15 22.93 -8.43
CA ASP A 654 21.92 22.26 -8.88
C ASP A 654 21.88 22.04 -10.40
N GLU A 655 22.52 22.93 -11.18
CA GLU A 655 22.70 22.76 -12.61
C GLU A 655 23.58 21.53 -12.95
N GLU A 656 24.63 21.28 -12.17
CA GLU A 656 25.51 20.11 -12.34
C GLU A 656 24.79 18.82 -11.95
N LYS A 657 24.05 18.83 -10.84
CA LYS A 657 23.20 17.70 -10.43
C LYS A 657 22.15 17.37 -11.50
N ALA A 658 21.49 18.39 -12.06
CA ALA A 658 20.52 18.22 -13.14
C ALA A 658 21.17 17.63 -14.41
N LYS A 659 22.40 18.05 -14.75
CA LYS A 659 23.17 17.47 -15.87
C LYS A 659 23.49 16.00 -15.64
N LEU A 660 23.90 15.60 -14.43
CA LEU A 660 24.14 14.18 -14.09
C LEU A 660 22.86 13.35 -14.22
N LEU A 661 21.74 13.87 -13.71
CA LEU A 661 20.44 13.21 -13.80
C LEU A 661 20.02 13.03 -15.26
N MET A 662 20.20 14.04 -16.10
CA MET A 662 19.79 14.03 -17.51
C MET A 662 20.79 13.37 -18.46
N ALA A 663 21.99 13.01 -17.99
CA ALA A 663 22.95 12.29 -18.81
C ALA A 663 22.36 10.95 -19.29
N PRO A 664 22.38 10.66 -20.61
CA PRO A 664 21.88 9.39 -21.12
C PRO A 664 22.79 8.23 -20.73
N PRO A 665 22.27 6.99 -20.70
CA PRO A 665 23.13 5.81 -20.53
C PRO A 665 24.10 5.69 -21.71
N LYS A 666 25.30 5.17 -21.43
CA LYS A 666 26.33 4.92 -22.44
C LYS A 666 26.18 3.52 -22.99
N GLN A 667 26.32 3.37 -24.30
CA GLN A 667 26.36 2.05 -24.93
C GLN A 667 27.75 1.44 -24.72
N ILE A 668 27.81 0.32 -24.01
CA ILE A 668 29.08 -0.37 -23.68
C ILE A 668 29.34 -1.56 -24.58
N ARG A 669 28.29 -2.11 -25.20
CA ARG A 669 28.38 -3.19 -26.19
C ARG A 669 27.31 -3.07 -27.28
N ASN A 670 27.68 -3.40 -28.51
CA ASN A 670 26.80 -3.43 -29.68
C ASN A 670 27.30 -4.47 -30.69
N ASP A 671 26.66 -5.62 -30.75
CA ASP A 671 26.99 -6.65 -31.72
C ASP A 671 25.72 -7.33 -32.27
N GLU A 672 25.90 -8.42 -33.02
CA GLU A 672 24.80 -9.15 -33.64
C GLU A 672 23.85 -9.83 -32.63
N LYS A 673 24.32 -10.06 -31.40
CA LYS A 673 23.55 -10.73 -30.33
C LYS A 673 23.03 -9.75 -29.28
N TRP A 674 23.81 -8.74 -28.92
CA TRP A 674 23.56 -7.90 -27.77
C TRP A 674 23.75 -6.41 -28.04
N GLN A 675 22.87 -5.63 -27.43
CA GLN A 675 23.05 -4.21 -27.20
C GLN A 675 22.94 -3.93 -25.70
N ILE A 676 24.01 -3.39 -25.10
CA ILE A 676 24.10 -3.17 -23.65
C ILE A 676 24.33 -1.68 -23.38
N TRP A 677 23.49 -1.13 -22.52
CA TRP A 677 23.52 0.25 -22.05
C TRP A 677 23.82 0.26 -20.55
N HIS A 678 24.72 1.15 -20.13
CA HIS A 678 25.10 1.32 -18.73
C HIS A 678 25.05 2.78 -18.30
N LYS A 679 24.55 3.03 -17.08
CA LYS A 679 24.64 4.32 -16.39
C LYS A 679 24.97 4.10 -14.92
N LEU A 680 26.14 4.55 -14.48
CA LEU A 680 26.46 4.62 -13.05
C LEU A 680 25.53 5.66 -12.38
N ASP A 681 24.94 5.31 -11.25
CA ASP A 681 24.16 6.27 -10.46
C ASP A 681 25.09 7.23 -9.70
N GLU A 682 25.08 8.48 -10.14
CA GLU A 682 25.74 9.61 -9.47
C GLU A 682 24.73 10.63 -8.95
N SER A 683 23.43 10.40 -9.17
CA SER A 683 22.36 11.36 -8.87
C SER A 683 21.66 11.03 -7.56
N PHE A 684 21.23 9.77 -7.40
CA PHE A 684 20.48 9.32 -6.22
C PHE A 684 21.39 8.76 -5.13
N ARG A 685 22.59 8.29 -5.52
CA ARG A 685 23.64 7.80 -4.61
C ARG A 685 23.11 6.72 -3.66
N GLN A 686 22.34 5.78 -4.21
CA GLN A 686 21.81 4.65 -3.45
C GLN A 686 22.62 3.39 -3.72
N PRO A 687 22.77 2.49 -2.72
CA PRO A 687 23.46 1.20 -2.89
C PRO A 687 22.58 0.17 -3.62
N LYS A 688 21.98 0.57 -4.74
CA LYS A 688 21.03 -0.23 -5.51
C LYS A 688 21.40 -0.29 -6.97
N VAL A 689 20.98 -1.36 -7.63
CA VAL A 689 21.14 -1.56 -9.07
C VAL A 689 19.83 -2.06 -9.66
N HIS A 690 19.53 -1.62 -10.88
CA HIS A 690 18.43 -2.08 -11.70
C HIS A 690 19.00 -2.62 -13.02
N VAL A 691 18.66 -3.86 -13.32
CA VAL A 691 19.09 -4.60 -14.51
C VAL A 691 17.85 -4.96 -15.28
N VAL A 692 17.67 -4.40 -16.47
CA VAL A 692 16.57 -4.71 -17.37
C VAL A 692 17.13 -5.45 -18.56
N ILE A 693 16.77 -6.71 -18.74
CA ILE A 693 17.17 -7.54 -19.87
C ILE A 693 15.92 -7.89 -20.68
N SER A 694 15.98 -7.69 -21.98
CA SER A 694 14.91 -8.01 -22.92
C SER A 694 15.47 -8.84 -24.06
N LEU A 695 14.95 -10.04 -24.22
CA LEU A 695 15.28 -10.99 -25.27
C LEU A 695 14.16 -11.00 -26.29
N ALA A 696 14.43 -10.49 -27.50
CA ALA A 696 13.43 -10.40 -28.56
C ALA A 696 12.96 -11.78 -29.03
N VAL A 697 11.69 -11.88 -29.42
CA VAL A 697 11.12 -13.08 -30.04
C VAL A 697 10.83 -12.85 -31.52
N PRO A 698 10.77 -13.90 -32.35
CA PRO A 698 10.36 -13.79 -33.75
C PRO A 698 8.93 -13.22 -33.89
N ALA A 699 8.68 -12.47 -34.96
CA ALA A 699 7.40 -11.77 -35.18
C ALA A 699 6.19 -12.71 -35.25
N ASP A 700 6.38 -13.93 -35.75
CA ASP A 700 5.31 -14.90 -35.97
C ASP A 700 5.06 -15.82 -34.75
N THR A 701 5.79 -15.61 -33.66
CA THR A 701 5.68 -16.45 -32.45
C THR A 701 4.45 -16.11 -31.60
N TYR A 702 3.90 -14.90 -31.73
CA TYR A 702 2.83 -14.43 -30.86
C TYR A 702 1.44 -14.88 -31.37
N ASN A 703 0.81 -15.78 -30.63
CA ASN A 703 -0.54 -16.29 -30.83
C ASN A 703 -1.17 -16.68 -29.48
N ALA A 704 -2.41 -17.17 -29.48
CA ALA A 704 -3.11 -17.56 -28.26
C ALA A 704 -2.37 -18.64 -27.44
N ASP A 705 -1.73 -19.62 -28.10
CA ASP A 705 -0.94 -20.65 -27.41
C ASP A 705 0.29 -20.05 -26.73
N PHE A 706 1.00 -19.15 -27.40
CA PHE A 706 2.11 -18.42 -26.80
C PHE A 706 1.68 -17.65 -25.55
N VAL A 707 0.53 -16.97 -25.59
CA VAL A 707 0.00 -16.24 -24.43
C VAL A 707 -0.28 -17.20 -23.27
N VAL A 708 -0.94 -18.33 -23.51
CA VAL A 708 -1.21 -19.33 -22.47
C VAL A 708 0.09 -19.92 -21.92
N GLN A 709 0.97 -20.41 -22.79
CA GLN A 709 2.23 -21.04 -22.41
C GLN A 709 3.14 -20.07 -21.66
N SER A 710 3.17 -18.79 -22.05
CA SER A 710 3.94 -17.73 -21.37
C SER A 710 3.47 -17.50 -19.93
N ARG A 711 2.14 -17.46 -19.70
CA ARG A 711 1.54 -17.33 -18.37
C ARG A 711 1.82 -18.56 -17.51
N LEU A 712 1.54 -19.74 -18.03
CA LEU A 712 1.81 -21.00 -17.34
C LEU A 712 3.31 -21.16 -17.04
N PHE A 713 4.19 -20.75 -17.97
CA PHE A 713 5.64 -20.83 -17.76
C PHE A 713 6.06 -19.93 -16.62
N SER A 714 5.66 -18.66 -16.67
CA SER A 714 6.04 -17.66 -15.68
C SER A 714 5.54 -18.05 -14.29
N ASN A 715 4.29 -18.52 -14.18
CA ASN A 715 3.71 -18.96 -12.91
C ASN A 715 4.40 -20.21 -12.36
N CYS A 716 4.54 -21.26 -13.17
CA CYS A 716 5.15 -22.51 -12.71
C CYS A 716 6.65 -22.33 -12.40
N PHE A 717 7.39 -21.55 -13.20
CA PHE A 717 8.79 -21.26 -12.94
C PHE A 717 8.94 -20.47 -11.64
N THR A 718 8.16 -19.40 -11.46
CA THR A 718 8.23 -18.57 -10.25
C THR A 718 7.90 -19.39 -9.00
N ASP A 719 6.92 -20.27 -9.06
CA ASP A 719 6.59 -21.19 -7.96
C ASP A 719 7.75 -22.13 -7.62
N SER A 720 8.40 -22.71 -8.64
CA SER A 720 9.50 -23.66 -8.45
C SER A 720 10.73 -23.08 -7.73
N ILE A 721 10.90 -21.75 -7.78
CA ILE A 721 11.97 -21.04 -7.08
C ILE A 721 11.45 -20.07 -6.02
N ASN A 722 10.17 -20.19 -5.63
CA ASN A 722 9.54 -19.22 -4.75
C ASN A 722 10.24 -19.14 -3.39
N GLU A 723 10.68 -20.27 -2.82
CA GLU A 723 11.40 -20.27 -1.54
C GLU A 723 12.66 -19.39 -1.59
N PHE A 724 13.43 -19.48 -2.69
CA PHE A 724 14.61 -18.64 -2.91
C PHE A 724 14.24 -17.17 -3.22
N LEU A 725 13.23 -16.94 -4.05
CA LEU A 725 12.76 -15.60 -4.38
C LEU A 725 12.20 -14.86 -3.18
N TYR A 726 11.58 -15.58 -2.25
CA TYR A 726 11.07 -15.02 -1.01
C TYR A 726 12.22 -14.51 -0.13
N GLU A 727 13.23 -15.35 0.15
CA GLU A 727 14.43 -14.93 0.90
C GLU A 727 15.12 -13.72 0.25
N ALA A 728 15.25 -13.73 -1.08
CA ALA A 728 15.81 -12.61 -1.83
C ALA A 728 14.98 -11.33 -1.63
N ARG A 729 13.65 -11.43 -1.68
CA ARG A 729 12.73 -10.30 -1.46
C ARG A 729 12.87 -9.69 -0.08
N LEU A 730 13.06 -10.53 0.95
CA LEU A 730 13.31 -10.05 2.31
C LEU A 730 14.58 -9.24 2.39
N ALA A 731 15.64 -9.75 1.76
CA ALA A 731 16.93 -9.08 1.60
C ALA A 731 16.92 -7.86 0.67
N GLY A 732 15.77 -7.47 0.11
CA GLY A 732 15.64 -6.30 -0.76
C GLY A 732 16.13 -6.53 -2.19
N LEU A 733 16.09 -7.77 -2.67
CA LEU A 733 16.33 -8.17 -4.05
C LEU A 733 15.02 -8.65 -4.69
N SER A 734 14.78 -8.28 -5.94
CA SER A 734 13.59 -8.71 -6.67
C SER A 734 13.94 -9.16 -8.08
N MET A 735 13.15 -10.12 -8.55
CA MET A 735 13.11 -10.55 -9.94
C MET A 735 11.70 -10.31 -10.47
N GLU A 736 11.62 -9.80 -11.69
CA GLU A 736 10.41 -9.84 -12.49
C GLU A 736 10.71 -10.57 -13.80
N LEU A 737 9.90 -11.57 -14.13
CA LEU A 737 9.91 -12.27 -15.41
C LEU A 737 8.59 -11.98 -16.10
N ASP A 738 8.64 -11.36 -17.27
CA ASP A 738 7.48 -11.12 -18.12
C ASP A 738 7.76 -11.65 -19.53
N ILE A 739 6.81 -12.40 -20.09
CA ILE A 739 6.93 -12.97 -21.43
C ILE A 739 5.72 -12.49 -22.22
N ASN A 740 5.96 -11.54 -23.13
CA ASN A 740 4.89 -10.86 -23.87
C ASN A 740 5.24 -10.72 -25.36
N SER A 741 4.44 -9.98 -26.12
CA SER A 741 4.63 -9.78 -27.57
C SER A 741 5.94 -9.10 -27.98
N HIS A 742 6.67 -8.47 -27.05
CA HIS A 742 7.99 -7.88 -27.30
C HIS A 742 9.14 -8.87 -27.02
N GLY A 743 8.86 -9.92 -26.27
CA GLY A 743 9.78 -11.01 -25.96
C GLY A 743 9.84 -11.36 -24.47
N VAL A 744 10.94 -11.98 -24.07
CA VAL A 744 11.21 -12.38 -22.67
C VAL A 744 11.94 -11.24 -21.97
N GLN A 745 11.30 -10.65 -20.96
CA GLN A 745 11.85 -9.58 -20.14
C GLN A 745 12.18 -10.11 -18.75
N LEU A 746 13.45 -9.95 -18.36
CA LEU A 746 13.96 -10.26 -17.03
C LEU A 746 14.44 -8.96 -16.39
N ILE A 747 13.82 -8.57 -15.28
CA ILE A 747 14.23 -7.41 -14.49
C ILE A 747 14.77 -7.91 -13.16
N LEU A 748 15.99 -7.52 -12.81
CA LEU A 748 16.57 -7.75 -11.49
C LEU A 748 16.80 -6.40 -10.83
N SER A 749 16.39 -6.24 -9.58
CA SER A 749 16.61 -4.98 -8.85
C SER A 749 16.81 -5.18 -7.37
N GLY A 750 17.50 -4.24 -6.72
CA GLY A 750 17.75 -4.28 -5.28
C GLY A 750 19.14 -3.83 -4.89
N TYR A 751 19.57 -4.21 -3.68
CA TYR A 751 20.89 -3.86 -3.16
C TYR A 751 22.02 -4.50 -3.97
N ASN A 752 23.04 -3.72 -4.32
CA ASN A 752 24.07 -4.17 -5.26
C ASN A 752 25.01 -5.26 -4.69
N ASP A 753 25.19 -5.35 -3.36
CA ASP A 753 26.10 -6.31 -2.70
C ASP A 753 25.90 -7.75 -3.16
N LYS A 754 24.64 -8.21 -3.19
CA LYS A 754 24.28 -9.60 -3.52
C LYS A 754 23.72 -9.79 -4.93
N MET A 755 23.67 -8.73 -5.74
CA MET A 755 23.03 -8.79 -7.07
C MET A 755 23.66 -9.82 -8.01
N SER A 756 24.99 -9.95 -8.04
CA SER A 756 25.65 -10.94 -8.90
C SER A 756 25.32 -12.38 -8.51
N VAL A 757 25.36 -12.70 -7.21
CA VAL A 757 25.00 -14.03 -6.70
C VAL A 757 23.53 -14.33 -6.99
N PHE A 758 22.66 -13.33 -6.84
CA PHE A 758 21.24 -13.44 -7.15
C PHE A 758 21.03 -13.74 -8.64
N ALA A 759 21.64 -12.95 -9.54
CA ALA A 759 21.56 -13.15 -10.99
C ALA A 759 22.06 -14.54 -11.43
N GLU A 760 23.17 -15.02 -10.85
CA GLU A 760 23.72 -16.35 -11.14
C GLU A 760 22.75 -17.47 -10.73
N LYS A 761 22.13 -17.36 -9.54
CA LYS A 761 21.15 -18.34 -9.06
C LYS A 761 19.86 -18.33 -9.90
N ILE A 762 19.33 -17.15 -10.24
CA ILE A 762 18.16 -17.02 -11.14
C ILE A 762 18.47 -17.61 -12.51
N GLY A 763 19.67 -17.34 -13.02
CA GLY A 763 20.12 -17.91 -14.27
C GLY A 763 20.13 -19.44 -14.21
N ALA A 764 20.88 -20.01 -13.27
CA ALA A 764 20.95 -21.46 -13.09
C ALA A 764 19.57 -22.12 -12.95
N ALA A 765 18.64 -21.48 -12.22
CA ALA A 765 17.27 -21.94 -12.12
C ALA A 765 16.54 -21.96 -13.47
N LEU A 766 16.57 -20.85 -14.22
CA LEU A 766 15.94 -20.76 -15.55
C LEU A 766 16.47 -21.83 -16.52
N ARG A 767 17.79 -22.06 -16.51
CA ARG A 767 18.43 -23.03 -17.40
C ARG A 767 18.04 -24.48 -17.10
N ASN A 768 17.89 -24.81 -15.82
CA ASN A 768 17.64 -26.19 -15.38
C ASN A 768 16.16 -26.48 -15.13
N TYR A 769 15.29 -25.48 -15.25
CA TYR A 769 13.87 -25.62 -14.96
C TYR A 769 13.20 -26.67 -15.84
N GLN A 770 12.42 -27.54 -15.21
CA GLN A 770 11.53 -28.50 -15.85
C GLN A 770 10.17 -28.44 -15.15
N PRO A 771 9.06 -28.18 -15.88
CA PRO A 771 7.75 -28.14 -15.26
C PRO A 771 7.35 -29.52 -14.72
N GLU A 772 6.92 -29.54 -13.47
CA GLU A 772 6.34 -30.70 -12.81
C GLU A 772 4.86 -30.84 -13.16
N ALA A 773 4.37 -32.08 -13.27
CA ALA A 773 3.00 -32.35 -13.69
C ALA A 773 1.96 -31.75 -12.72
N ALA A 774 2.16 -31.94 -11.41
CA ALA A 774 1.23 -31.44 -10.40
C ALA A 774 1.13 -29.90 -10.41
N THR A 775 2.27 -29.21 -10.44
CA THR A 775 2.32 -27.74 -10.49
C THR A 775 1.72 -27.19 -11.79
N PHE A 776 1.99 -27.84 -12.92
CA PHE A 776 1.41 -27.47 -14.22
C PHE A 776 -0.12 -27.58 -14.21
N GLU A 777 -0.68 -28.71 -13.77
CA GLU A 777 -2.14 -28.91 -13.72
C GLU A 777 -2.80 -27.91 -12.77
N ARG A 778 -2.20 -27.65 -11.59
CA ARG A 778 -2.69 -26.65 -10.63
C ARG A 778 -2.80 -25.25 -11.26
N TYR A 779 -1.74 -24.78 -11.94
CA TYR A 779 -1.77 -23.46 -12.57
C TYR A 779 -2.63 -23.40 -13.84
N LYS A 780 -2.78 -24.53 -14.56
CA LYS A 780 -3.72 -24.65 -15.67
C LYS A 780 -5.17 -24.54 -15.18
N GLU A 781 -5.51 -25.23 -14.10
CA GLU A 781 -6.82 -25.15 -13.46
C GLU A 781 -7.09 -23.73 -12.92
N GLN A 782 -6.12 -23.12 -12.24
CA GLN A 782 -6.22 -21.73 -11.77
C GLN A 782 -6.50 -20.77 -12.94
N LEU A 783 -5.76 -20.88 -14.06
CA LEU A 783 -5.97 -20.04 -15.24
C LEU A 783 -7.37 -20.25 -15.84
N LEU A 784 -7.85 -21.50 -15.92
CA LEU A 784 -9.22 -21.78 -16.38
C LEU A 784 -10.26 -21.12 -15.47
N ARG A 785 -10.06 -21.19 -14.15
CA ARG A 785 -10.95 -20.56 -13.16
C ARG A 785 -10.97 -19.04 -13.28
N GLU A 786 -9.79 -18.41 -13.41
CA GLU A 786 -9.66 -16.97 -13.63
C GLU A 786 -10.40 -16.53 -14.90
N LEU A 787 -10.25 -17.27 -16.00
CA LEU A 787 -10.92 -16.99 -17.27
C LEU A 787 -12.44 -17.20 -17.17
N ASN A 788 -12.91 -18.23 -16.46
CA ASN A 788 -14.33 -18.48 -16.24
C ASN A 788 -14.97 -17.40 -15.33
N ASN A 789 -14.22 -16.91 -14.34
CA ASN A 789 -14.62 -15.80 -13.48
C ASN A 789 -14.58 -14.43 -14.20
N TRP A 790 -14.18 -14.36 -15.48
CA TRP A 790 -14.22 -13.12 -16.25
C TRP A 790 -15.62 -12.50 -16.29
N ALA A 791 -16.66 -13.34 -16.40
CA ALA A 791 -18.04 -12.88 -16.48
C ALA A 791 -18.52 -12.17 -15.20
N THR A 792 -17.89 -12.39 -14.05
CA THR A 792 -18.26 -11.75 -12.77
C THR A 792 -17.56 -10.40 -12.54
N GLN A 793 -16.66 -10.02 -13.45
CA GLN A 793 -15.95 -8.72 -13.37
C GLN A 793 -16.91 -7.55 -13.61
N GLN A 794 -16.49 -6.38 -13.13
CA GLN A 794 -17.28 -5.16 -13.24
C GLN A 794 -17.47 -4.72 -14.71
N PRO A 795 -18.61 -4.11 -15.07
CA PRO A 795 -18.90 -3.71 -16.46
C PRO A 795 -17.83 -2.82 -17.10
N TYR A 796 -17.20 -1.92 -16.33
CA TYR A 796 -16.13 -1.06 -16.84
C TYR A 796 -14.84 -1.84 -17.19
N SER A 797 -14.58 -2.96 -16.49
CA SER A 797 -13.48 -3.86 -16.79
C SER A 797 -13.72 -4.56 -18.13
N HIS A 798 -14.96 -5.01 -18.38
CA HIS A 798 -15.36 -5.57 -19.67
C HIS A 798 -15.21 -4.54 -20.81
N ALA A 799 -15.72 -3.33 -20.62
CA ALA A 799 -15.63 -2.27 -21.62
C ALA A 799 -14.16 -1.94 -21.97
N SER A 800 -13.30 -1.80 -20.96
CA SER A 800 -11.87 -1.53 -21.14
C SER A 800 -11.16 -2.67 -21.87
N TYR A 801 -11.49 -3.92 -21.51
CA TYR A 801 -10.96 -5.10 -22.17
C TYR A 801 -11.35 -5.17 -23.64
N TYR A 802 -12.64 -5.07 -23.99
CA TYR A 802 -13.08 -5.14 -25.38
C TYR A 802 -12.54 -3.97 -26.21
N ALA A 803 -12.42 -2.78 -25.63
CA ALA A 803 -11.77 -1.64 -26.29
C ALA A 803 -10.31 -1.97 -26.65
N SER A 804 -9.57 -2.64 -25.77
CA SER A 804 -8.20 -3.05 -26.02
C SER A 804 -8.09 -4.16 -27.08
N VAL A 805 -8.98 -5.16 -27.06
CA VAL A 805 -9.08 -6.22 -28.09
C VAL A 805 -9.26 -5.62 -29.49
N VAL A 806 -10.14 -4.62 -29.62
CA VAL A 806 -10.40 -3.98 -30.92
C VAL A 806 -9.25 -3.08 -31.36
N SER A 807 -8.58 -2.41 -30.42
CA SER A 807 -7.57 -1.37 -30.73
C SER A 807 -6.16 -1.92 -31.00
N LEU A 808 -5.86 -3.17 -30.65
CA LEU A 808 -4.50 -3.72 -30.67
C LEU A 808 -4.37 -4.97 -31.56
N THR A 809 -3.33 -5.04 -32.41
CA THR A 809 -3.12 -6.17 -33.34
C THR A 809 -2.74 -7.50 -32.66
N MET A 810 -2.28 -7.44 -31.40
CA MET A 810 -1.67 -8.56 -30.68
C MET A 810 -2.43 -8.82 -29.37
N GLN A 811 -3.77 -8.91 -29.47
CA GLN A 811 -4.64 -9.17 -28.34
C GLN A 811 -5.67 -10.23 -28.68
N HIS A 812 -5.88 -11.14 -27.74
CA HIS A 812 -6.72 -12.33 -27.91
C HIS A 812 -7.96 -12.26 -27.03
N THR A 813 -9.06 -12.84 -27.52
CA THR A 813 -10.31 -12.90 -26.77
C THR A 813 -10.21 -13.90 -25.61
N VAL A 814 -11.09 -13.79 -24.60
CA VAL A 814 -11.13 -14.74 -23.49
C VAL A 814 -11.42 -16.15 -24.01
N GLU A 815 -12.27 -16.27 -25.02
CA GLU A 815 -12.64 -17.53 -25.67
C GLU A 815 -11.46 -18.16 -26.43
N GLU A 816 -10.65 -17.35 -27.12
CA GLU A 816 -9.42 -17.82 -27.77
C GLU A 816 -8.43 -18.35 -26.73
N ILE A 817 -8.26 -17.63 -25.62
CA ILE A 817 -7.36 -18.03 -24.53
C ILE A 817 -7.89 -19.27 -23.80
N LEU A 818 -9.20 -19.39 -23.57
CA LEU A 818 -9.83 -20.61 -23.01
C LEU A 818 -9.58 -21.82 -23.91
N THR A 819 -9.78 -21.66 -25.22
CA THR A 819 -9.55 -22.71 -26.22
C THR A 819 -8.08 -23.15 -26.24
N ALA A 820 -7.15 -22.19 -26.24
CA ALA A 820 -5.72 -22.46 -26.16
C ALA A 820 -5.32 -23.13 -24.83
N THR A 821 -5.94 -22.71 -23.72
CA THR A 821 -5.70 -23.30 -22.39
C THR A 821 -6.14 -24.76 -22.34
N ALA A 822 -7.33 -25.08 -22.86
CA ALA A 822 -7.84 -26.45 -22.89
C ALA A 822 -6.90 -27.43 -23.59
N ARG A 823 -6.33 -27.03 -24.75
CA ARG A 823 -5.42 -27.87 -25.55
C ARG A 823 -3.96 -27.87 -25.11
N THR A 824 -3.54 -26.92 -24.27
CA THR A 824 -2.14 -26.85 -23.79
C THR A 824 -1.86 -28.02 -22.85
N ASP A 825 -0.72 -28.70 -23.06
CA ASP A 825 -0.29 -29.84 -22.25
C ASP A 825 1.14 -29.67 -21.73
N LEU A 826 1.54 -30.54 -20.80
CA LEU A 826 2.87 -30.52 -20.18
C LEU A 826 4.00 -30.66 -21.21
N SER A 827 3.79 -31.36 -22.33
CA SER A 827 4.81 -31.57 -23.35
C SER A 827 5.12 -30.26 -24.09
N THR A 828 4.08 -29.51 -24.47
CA THR A 828 4.22 -28.19 -25.09
C THR A 828 4.88 -27.19 -24.13
N GLN A 829 4.55 -27.29 -22.84
CA GLN A 829 5.10 -26.44 -21.80
C GLN A 829 6.61 -26.69 -21.58
N LYS A 830 7.06 -27.95 -21.61
CA LYS A 830 8.49 -28.33 -21.52
C LYS A 830 9.32 -27.75 -22.66
N ALA A 831 8.75 -27.70 -23.86
CA ALA A 831 9.42 -27.20 -25.06
C ALA A 831 9.39 -25.67 -25.20
N PHE A 832 8.56 -24.97 -24.41
CA PHE A 832 8.22 -23.56 -24.62
C PHE A 832 9.43 -22.63 -24.62
N LEU A 833 10.11 -22.44 -23.47
CA LEU A 833 11.20 -21.46 -23.36
C LEU A 833 12.39 -21.79 -24.30
N PRO A 834 12.84 -23.05 -24.44
CA PRO A 834 13.88 -23.41 -25.43
C PRO A 834 13.49 -23.06 -26.87
N THR A 835 12.21 -23.22 -27.23
CA THR A 835 11.71 -22.90 -28.57
C THR A 835 11.68 -21.38 -28.79
N VAL A 836 11.14 -20.64 -27.82
CA VAL A 836 11.01 -19.18 -27.87
C VAL A 836 12.38 -18.49 -27.93
N LEU A 837 13.37 -19.03 -27.22
CA LEU A 837 14.73 -18.47 -27.16
C LEU A 837 15.72 -19.11 -28.12
N ALA A 838 15.32 -20.02 -29.01
CA ALA A 838 16.24 -20.64 -29.97
C ALA A 838 17.00 -19.59 -30.82
N ARG A 839 16.29 -18.53 -31.22
CA ARG A 839 16.85 -17.34 -31.88
C ARG A 839 16.35 -16.08 -31.18
N SER A 840 17.26 -15.21 -30.77
CA SER A 840 16.90 -13.97 -30.07
C SER A 840 17.90 -12.84 -30.31
N TYR A 841 17.56 -11.66 -29.80
CA TYR A 841 18.44 -10.50 -29.71
C TYR A 841 18.27 -9.85 -28.35
N GLY A 842 19.37 -9.75 -27.61
CA GLY A 842 19.38 -9.20 -26.27
C GLY A 842 19.55 -7.69 -26.25
N LYS A 843 18.71 -7.02 -25.46
CA LYS A 843 18.90 -5.62 -25.05
C LYS A 843 18.99 -5.58 -23.54
N ALA A 844 20.03 -4.93 -23.02
CA ALA A 844 20.21 -4.74 -21.60
C ALA A 844 20.37 -3.26 -21.26
N LEU A 845 19.74 -2.84 -20.16
CA LEU A 845 20.00 -1.58 -19.48
C LEU A 845 20.40 -1.91 -18.04
N VAL A 846 21.63 -1.55 -17.66
CA VAL A 846 22.13 -1.68 -16.29
C VAL A 846 22.34 -0.28 -15.74
N ILE A 847 21.62 0.07 -14.67
CA ILE A 847 21.71 1.39 -14.05
C ILE A 847 21.78 1.26 -12.54
N GLY A 848 22.60 2.08 -11.89
CA GLY A 848 22.72 2.09 -10.43
C GLY A 848 24.16 2.06 -9.94
N ASN A 849 24.34 1.59 -8.71
CA ASN A 849 25.62 1.48 -8.01
C ASN A 849 26.45 0.29 -8.50
N ILE A 850 26.89 0.36 -9.76
CA ILE A 850 27.72 -0.66 -10.41
C ILE A 850 28.60 -0.01 -11.48
N ASP A 851 29.85 -0.43 -11.58
CA ASP A 851 30.76 0.03 -12.62
C ASP A 851 30.51 -0.68 -13.97
N THR A 852 31.18 -0.20 -15.01
CA THR A 852 31.02 -0.76 -16.36
C THR A 852 31.43 -2.24 -16.46
N PRO A 853 32.57 -2.68 -15.88
CA PRO A 853 32.91 -4.10 -15.85
C PRO A 853 31.87 -4.97 -15.12
N GLY A 854 31.36 -4.52 -13.98
CA GLY A 854 30.30 -5.22 -13.25
C GLY A 854 29.00 -5.32 -14.06
N ALA A 855 28.63 -4.26 -14.77
CA ALA A 855 27.45 -4.26 -15.64
C ALA A 855 27.56 -5.28 -16.79
N GLU A 856 28.70 -5.33 -17.48
CA GLU A 856 28.94 -6.32 -18.54
C GLU A 856 28.90 -7.76 -17.97
N LYS A 857 29.50 -7.97 -16.80
CA LYS A 857 29.50 -9.28 -16.12
C LYS A 857 28.08 -9.76 -15.79
N LEU A 858 27.20 -8.89 -15.30
CA LEU A 858 25.80 -9.26 -15.02
C LEU A 858 25.06 -9.72 -16.28
N VAL A 859 25.28 -9.06 -17.43
CA VAL A 859 24.68 -9.49 -18.69
C VAL A 859 25.30 -10.80 -19.19
N GLN A 860 26.61 -10.97 -19.00
CA GLN A 860 27.31 -12.21 -19.34
C GLN A 860 26.74 -13.43 -18.61
N VAL A 861 26.42 -13.30 -17.31
CA VAL A 861 25.78 -14.37 -16.52
C VAL A 861 24.48 -14.84 -17.18
N VAL A 862 23.65 -13.91 -17.65
CA VAL A 862 22.39 -14.24 -18.34
C VAL A 862 22.65 -14.83 -19.73
N GLN A 863 23.64 -14.32 -20.48
CA GLN A 863 24.02 -14.85 -21.79
C GLN A 863 24.52 -16.32 -21.70
N GLU A 864 25.32 -16.65 -20.68
CA GLU A 864 25.83 -18.01 -20.46
C GLU A 864 24.74 -18.97 -19.99
N THR A 865 23.72 -18.43 -19.34
CA THR A 865 22.57 -19.18 -18.86
C THR A 865 21.58 -19.50 -19.97
N LEU A 866 21.21 -18.50 -20.77
CA LEU A 866 20.19 -18.56 -21.80
C LEU A 866 20.85 -18.37 -23.18
N PRO A 867 21.51 -19.41 -23.71
CA PRO A 867 22.17 -19.32 -25.01
C PRO A 867 21.13 -19.21 -26.14
N PHE A 868 21.36 -18.28 -27.06
CA PHE A 868 20.54 -18.12 -28.26
C PHE A 868 21.37 -17.82 -29.49
N ALA A 869 20.83 -18.17 -30.67
CA ALA A 869 21.35 -17.74 -31.95
C ALA A 869 20.87 -16.30 -32.28
N PRO A 870 21.63 -15.50 -33.05
CA PRO A 870 21.22 -14.12 -33.39
C PRO A 870 19.88 -14.04 -34.14
N LEU A 871 19.05 -13.06 -33.78
CA LEU A 871 17.78 -12.71 -34.46
C LEU A 871 17.90 -11.34 -35.18
N PRO A 872 17.86 -11.30 -36.52
CA PRO A 872 17.95 -10.06 -37.29
C PRO A 872 16.82 -9.08 -36.97
N ARG A 873 17.08 -7.77 -37.08
CA ARG A 873 16.12 -6.71 -36.70
C ARG A 873 14.76 -6.81 -37.40
N VAL A 874 14.74 -7.25 -38.65
CA VAL A 874 13.53 -7.35 -39.48
C VAL A 874 12.60 -8.49 -39.07
N GLU A 875 13.13 -9.51 -38.38
CA GLU A 875 12.37 -10.68 -37.91
C GLU A 875 11.83 -10.51 -36.49
N ARG A 876 12.19 -9.43 -35.79
CA ARG A 876 11.81 -9.21 -34.39
C ARG A 876 10.36 -8.74 -34.29
N ALA A 877 9.63 -9.29 -33.33
CA ALA A 877 8.27 -8.86 -33.01
C ALA A 877 8.19 -7.35 -32.70
N GLN A 878 7.13 -6.70 -33.19
CA GLN A 878 6.83 -5.28 -32.96
C GLN A 878 5.33 -5.08 -32.78
N ARG A 879 4.94 -4.40 -31.71
CA ARG A 879 3.55 -4.02 -31.47
C ARG A 879 3.08 -3.00 -32.52
N LYS A 880 1.88 -3.21 -33.04
CA LYS A 880 1.19 -2.29 -33.96
C LYS A 880 -0.18 -1.93 -33.37
N VAL A 881 -0.67 -0.75 -33.73
CA VAL A 881 -2.01 -0.28 -33.35
C VAL A 881 -2.94 -0.50 -34.54
N ASN A 882 -4.14 -1.02 -34.29
CA ASN A 882 -5.16 -1.12 -35.32
C ASN A 882 -5.70 0.28 -35.64
N VAL A 883 -5.74 0.62 -36.93
CA VAL A 883 -6.47 1.81 -37.37
C VAL A 883 -7.95 1.44 -37.40
N LEU A 884 -8.71 1.94 -36.45
CA LEU A 884 -10.17 1.75 -36.44
C LEU A 884 -10.80 2.55 -37.57
N PRO A 885 -11.80 1.99 -38.29
CA PRO A 885 -12.50 2.73 -39.33
C PRO A 885 -13.19 3.96 -38.73
N LEU A 886 -13.05 5.12 -39.38
CA LEU A 886 -13.82 6.32 -39.04
C LEU A 886 -15.31 6.03 -39.21
N THR A 887 -16.17 6.59 -38.36
CA THR A 887 -17.63 6.36 -38.33
C THR A 887 -18.32 6.51 -39.69
N SER A 888 -17.79 7.35 -40.58
CA SER A 888 -18.29 7.51 -41.96
C SER A 888 -18.11 6.28 -42.86
N ALA A 889 -17.18 5.37 -42.52
CA ALA A 889 -16.95 4.11 -43.23
C ALA A 889 -17.83 2.97 -42.70
N LEU A 890 -18.24 3.02 -41.42
CA LEU A 890 -19.18 2.05 -40.83
C LEU A 890 -20.60 2.24 -41.38
N SER A 891 -21.01 3.47 -41.75
CA SER A 891 -22.31 3.72 -42.40
C SER A 891 -22.37 3.27 -43.86
N LEU A 892 -21.23 3.04 -44.51
CA LEU A 892 -21.16 2.55 -45.90
C LEU A 892 -21.18 1.02 -45.99
N ALA A 893 -21.01 0.32 -44.86
CA ALA A 893 -21.01 -1.14 -44.80
C ALA A 893 -22.39 -1.76 -44.55
N SER A 894 -23.43 -0.96 -44.28
CA SER A 894 -24.81 -1.45 -44.07
C SER A 894 -25.67 -1.51 -45.34
N SER A 895 -25.12 -1.22 -46.53
CA SER A 895 -25.90 -1.18 -47.78
C SER A 895 -25.48 -2.15 -48.88
N THR A 896 -24.73 -3.22 -48.57
CA THR A 896 -24.51 -4.30 -49.54
C THR A 896 -24.55 -5.67 -48.87
N THR A 897 -25.68 -6.32 -49.02
CA THR A 897 -25.92 -7.74 -48.83
C THR A 897 -24.93 -8.58 -49.64
N GLN A 898 -24.16 -9.43 -48.96
CA GLN A 898 -23.92 -10.80 -49.42
C GLN A 898 -23.92 -11.73 -48.20
N THR A 899 -24.99 -12.49 -48.09
CA THR A 899 -25.17 -13.67 -47.25
C THR A 899 -24.00 -14.62 -47.43
N THR A 900 -23.14 -14.72 -46.42
CA THR A 900 -22.39 -15.93 -46.14
C THR A 900 -22.64 -16.26 -44.68
N THR A 901 -23.47 -17.29 -44.47
CA THR A 901 -23.79 -17.87 -43.17
C THR A 901 -22.52 -18.35 -42.49
N VAL A 902 -22.10 -17.67 -41.42
CA VAL A 902 -21.35 -18.28 -40.32
C VAL A 902 -22.36 -18.44 -39.19
N GLY A 903 -22.69 -19.68 -38.86
CA GLY A 903 -23.71 -20.03 -37.88
C GLY A 903 -23.38 -19.48 -36.51
N LEU A 904 -24.21 -18.54 -36.06
CA LEU A 904 -24.45 -18.22 -34.66
C LEU A 904 -25.84 -18.78 -34.33
N ASP A 905 -25.92 -20.10 -34.14
CA ASP A 905 -27.06 -20.68 -33.43
C ASP A 905 -26.75 -20.64 -31.94
N GLY A 906 -27.48 -19.78 -31.23
CA GLY A 906 -27.36 -19.59 -29.79
C GLY A 906 -27.90 -18.24 -29.30
N ALA A 907 -28.94 -17.69 -29.94
CA ALA A 907 -29.67 -16.54 -29.41
C ALA A 907 -30.65 -17.00 -28.33
N GLY A 908 -30.46 -16.49 -27.12
CA GLY A 908 -31.39 -16.60 -26.01
C GLY A 908 -31.11 -15.49 -25.00
N HIS A 909 -31.69 -14.31 -25.27
CA HIS A 909 -31.76 -13.12 -24.41
C HIS A 909 -30.48 -12.30 -24.21
N LEU A 910 -30.40 -11.18 -24.93
CA LEU A 910 -29.93 -9.89 -24.43
C LEU A 910 -30.37 -8.81 -25.45
N GLU A 911 -31.67 -8.52 -25.47
CA GLU A 911 -32.17 -7.23 -25.96
C GLU A 911 -32.53 -6.37 -24.74
N GLY A 912 -31.84 -5.24 -24.62
CA GLY A 912 -32.14 -4.19 -23.64
C GLY A 912 -31.00 -3.88 -22.67
N TYR A 913 -29.96 -3.19 -23.14
CA TYR A 913 -29.25 -2.11 -22.41
C TYR A 913 -28.51 -1.21 -23.40
#